data_AF-A0A8J5Q7L6-F1
#
_entry.id   AF-A0A8J5Q7L6-F1
#
_cell.length_a   1.000
_cell.length_b   1.000
_cell.length_c   1.000
_cell.angle_alpha   90.00
_cell.angle_beta   90.00
_cell.angle_gamma   90.00
#
_symmetry.space_group_name_H-M   'P 1'
#
loop_
_entity.id
_entity.type
_entity.pdbx_description
1 polymer ?
#
loop_
_entity_poly.entity_id
_entity_poly.type
_entity_poly.pdbx_seq_one_letter_code
_entity_poly.pdbx_strand_id
1 'polypeptide(L)'
;MSNVGLQVRQAVPSIDPVVADYAVGYIQHVSNSTEDIVLAQQISIDKEMDFIKQLLINAGGSNEKVSNLTKTVSEQLNTKLTNNMEKLAITGDTSKRLLDINILQNSSKRDIHSSLALLSASNDIEHTGRKMESRVDKKKLEKQERKIAKKVAKRNNQFVQYEASKLLNEKKDDDYDSFFLEINPLDFGSSAGKSKDIKIDNFDLYVGDGQRILSDASLTLAYGRRYGLVGQNGIGKSTLLRALSRRELSVPKHITILHVEQEIRGDDTPALQSVLDADVWRKSLLQEESKINERIAELEKLREEFDEESNEVKKLDNEREDLDAHLQEVNDKLNEMESDKAESRAAGILYGLGFTRETQYLPTKQFSGGWRMRLSLARALFCQPDLLLLDEPSNMLDVPSITFLARYLQTYKSTVLVVSHDRAFLNEVATDIIHQHSERLDYYRGSNFDSFYATREERIKNQRREYENQMAVRKHLQEFIDKYRYNAAKAQEAQSRIKKLEKLPVLEPPEDDKIVTFRWPEPDKLSPPILQTQDVTFGYTPDKILIRNVNLDIQMDSRIAFVGGNGTGKTTLLKLLMEQLKPTSGFISRNGRVRIGYFAQHHVDAMDLTLSAVSWMSTAFPGKTDEEYRRHLGSFGITGSLGLQKMQLLSGGQKSRVAFAALCLNTPHVLILDEPSNHLDTQGLDALADALNNFKGGVLMVSHDVAIIDKVCNEIWISEDNTVKKFPGNIYDYKKHILESADIAGVVRKH
;
A
#
# COMPACT_ATOMS: atom_id res chain seq x y z
N MET A 1 -7.46 -27.21 -39.91
CA MET A 1 -6.95 -25.83 -40.01
C MET A 1 -5.56 -25.73 -40.63
N SER A 2 -4.86 -26.84 -40.91
CA SER A 2 -3.50 -26.82 -41.49
C SER A 2 -3.40 -26.22 -42.90
N ASN A 3 -4.52 -26.00 -43.61
CA ASN A 3 -4.55 -25.48 -44.98
C ASN A 3 -5.04 -24.02 -45.11
N VAL A 4 -5.33 -23.32 -44.00
CA VAL A 4 -5.87 -21.94 -44.07
C VAL A 4 -4.86 -20.98 -44.72
N GLY A 5 -3.57 -21.13 -44.42
CA GLY A 5 -2.51 -20.31 -45.03
C GLY A 5 -2.41 -20.47 -46.56
N LEU A 6 -2.63 -21.69 -47.07
CA LEU A 6 -2.66 -21.93 -48.51
C LEU A 6 -3.92 -21.34 -49.16
N GLN A 7 -5.06 -21.42 -48.49
CA GLN A 7 -6.32 -20.84 -48.98
C GLN A 7 -6.27 -19.30 -49.04
N VAL A 8 -5.70 -18.66 -48.01
CA VAL A 8 -5.52 -17.20 -48.00
C VAL A 8 -4.55 -16.74 -49.10
N ARG A 9 -3.44 -17.48 -49.31
CA ARG A 9 -2.48 -17.19 -50.39
C ARG A 9 -3.03 -17.48 -51.80
N GLN A 10 -3.94 -18.45 -51.95
CA GLN A 10 -4.64 -18.71 -53.22
C GLN A 10 -5.70 -17.65 -53.52
N ALA A 11 -6.41 -17.16 -52.50
CA ALA A 11 -7.40 -16.12 -52.65
C ALA A 11 -6.76 -14.77 -52.98
N VAL A 12 -5.55 -14.51 -52.47
CA VAL A 12 -4.81 -13.29 -52.79
C VAL A 12 -3.33 -13.53 -53.13
N PRO A 13 -3.02 -13.80 -54.41
CA PRO A 13 -1.66 -14.13 -54.85
C PRO A 13 -0.72 -12.93 -55.03
N SER A 14 -1.25 -11.70 -55.03
CA SER A 14 -0.50 -10.46 -55.30
C SER A 14 -0.33 -9.54 -54.08
N ILE A 15 -0.69 -10.01 -52.88
CA ILE A 15 -0.59 -9.23 -51.63
C ILE A 15 0.79 -9.40 -50.97
N ASP A 16 1.21 -8.37 -50.23
CA ASP A 16 2.38 -8.40 -49.35
C ASP A 16 2.28 -9.59 -48.36
N PRO A 17 3.30 -10.48 -48.32
CA PRO A 17 3.29 -11.65 -47.44
C PRO A 17 3.02 -11.32 -45.97
N VAL A 18 3.38 -10.12 -45.50
CA VAL A 18 3.14 -9.70 -44.10
C VAL A 18 1.65 -9.58 -43.79
N VAL A 19 0.86 -9.05 -44.73
CA VAL A 19 -0.60 -8.88 -44.56
C VAL A 19 -1.31 -10.24 -44.62
N ALA A 20 -0.84 -11.12 -45.50
CA ALA A 20 -1.35 -12.49 -45.60
C ALA A 20 -1.06 -13.29 -44.31
N ASP A 21 0.16 -13.18 -43.76
CA ASP A 21 0.53 -13.87 -42.53
C ASP A 21 -0.21 -13.28 -41.31
N TYR A 22 -0.46 -11.96 -41.27
CA TYR A 22 -1.31 -11.33 -40.26
C TYR A 22 -2.75 -11.86 -40.32
N ALA A 23 -3.36 -11.92 -41.51
CA ALA A 23 -4.71 -12.46 -41.69
C ALA A 23 -4.79 -13.93 -41.25
N VAL A 24 -3.78 -14.75 -41.57
CA VAL A 24 -3.71 -16.16 -41.12
C VAL A 24 -3.58 -16.24 -39.59
N GLY A 25 -2.72 -15.42 -38.99
CA GLY A 25 -2.58 -15.34 -37.54
C GLY A 25 -3.88 -14.92 -36.85
N TYR A 26 -4.62 -13.98 -37.44
CA TYR A 26 -5.90 -13.51 -36.92
C TYR A 26 -6.98 -14.60 -37.00
N ILE A 27 -7.11 -15.31 -38.14
CA ILE A 27 -8.04 -16.45 -38.27
C ILE A 27 -7.70 -17.55 -37.24
N GLN A 28 -6.41 -17.79 -37.00
CA GLN A 28 -5.97 -18.77 -36.01
C GLN A 28 -6.27 -18.32 -34.57
N HIS A 29 -6.14 -17.03 -34.27
CA HIS A 29 -6.54 -16.45 -32.99
C HIS A 29 -8.04 -16.60 -32.75
N VAL A 30 -8.88 -16.26 -33.74
CA VAL A 30 -10.34 -16.45 -33.67
C VAL A 30 -10.68 -17.93 -33.45
N SER A 31 -10.02 -18.85 -34.17
CA SER A 31 -10.21 -20.29 -33.97
C SER A 31 -9.86 -20.76 -32.56
N ASN A 32 -8.75 -20.30 -31.99
CA ASN A 32 -8.35 -20.68 -30.64
C ASN A 32 -9.34 -20.09 -29.62
N SER A 33 -9.84 -18.88 -29.88
CA SER A 33 -10.83 -18.23 -29.02
C SER A 33 -12.18 -18.95 -29.03
N THR A 34 -12.52 -19.69 -30.11
CA THR A 34 -13.69 -20.58 -30.14
C THR A 34 -13.53 -21.87 -29.32
N GLU A 35 -12.33 -22.16 -28.81
CA GLU A 35 -12.07 -23.29 -27.91
C GLU A 35 -12.23 -22.89 -26.42
N ASP A 36 -12.15 -21.60 -26.10
CA ASP A 36 -12.30 -21.06 -24.74
C ASP A 36 -13.73 -20.58 -24.46
N ILE A 37 -14.38 -21.16 -23.43
CA ILE A 37 -15.82 -21.00 -23.12
C ILE A 37 -16.21 -19.55 -22.80
N VAL A 38 -15.34 -18.82 -22.09
CA VAL A 38 -15.60 -17.43 -21.66
C VAL A 38 -15.48 -16.45 -22.82
N LEU A 39 -14.49 -16.68 -23.70
CA LEU A 39 -14.25 -15.85 -24.87
C LEU A 39 -15.26 -16.14 -25.98
N ALA A 40 -15.70 -17.39 -26.11
CA ALA A 40 -16.70 -17.80 -27.10
C ALA A 40 -18.07 -17.11 -26.93
N GLN A 41 -18.46 -16.72 -25.71
CA GLN A 41 -19.70 -15.97 -25.48
C GLN A 41 -19.63 -14.50 -25.93
N GLN A 42 -18.42 -13.95 -26.11
CA GLN A 42 -18.20 -12.55 -26.42
C GLN A 42 -17.85 -12.28 -27.88
N ILE A 43 -17.55 -13.32 -28.67
CA ILE A 43 -17.08 -13.18 -30.05
C ILE A 43 -18.20 -13.44 -31.05
N SER A 44 -18.54 -12.44 -31.85
CA SER A 44 -19.38 -12.60 -33.04
C SER A 44 -18.50 -12.92 -34.25
N ILE A 45 -18.44 -14.20 -34.64
CA ILE A 45 -17.60 -14.70 -35.76
C ILE A 45 -17.83 -13.91 -37.05
N ASP A 46 -19.08 -13.53 -37.34
CA ASP A 46 -19.42 -12.80 -38.57
C ASP A 46 -18.77 -11.42 -38.65
N LYS A 47 -18.70 -10.69 -37.52
CA LYS A 47 -18.06 -9.36 -37.48
C LYS A 47 -16.55 -9.46 -37.67
N GLU A 48 -15.94 -10.49 -37.10
CA GLU A 48 -14.49 -10.73 -37.22
C GLU A 48 -14.10 -11.14 -38.65
N MET A 49 -14.96 -11.95 -39.31
CA MET A 49 -14.74 -12.31 -40.71
C MET A 49 -14.97 -11.12 -41.65
N ASP A 50 -15.89 -10.21 -41.34
CA ASP A 50 -16.08 -8.96 -42.08
C ASP A 50 -14.86 -8.03 -41.95
N PHE A 51 -14.22 -7.97 -40.78
CA PHE A 51 -12.97 -7.23 -40.61
C PHE A 51 -11.85 -7.80 -41.49
N ILE A 52 -11.66 -9.12 -41.51
CA ILE A 52 -10.67 -9.79 -42.37
C ILE A 52 -10.99 -9.57 -43.84
N LYS A 53 -12.27 -9.62 -44.22
CA LYS A 53 -12.74 -9.34 -45.58
C LYS A 53 -12.35 -7.94 -46.01
N GLN A 54 -12.60 -6.92 -45.18
CA GLN A 54 -12.23 -5.54 -45.49
C GLN A 54 -10.70 -5.37 -45.58
N LEU A 55 -9.95 -5.99 -44.68
CA LEU A 55 -8.49 -5.93 -44.67
C LEU A 55 -7.89 -6.54 -45.94
N LEU A 56 -8.38 -7.69 -46.38
CA LEU A 56 -7.91 -8.36 -47.61
C LEU A 56 -8.35 -7.65 -48.89
N ILE A 57 -9.54 -7.02 -48.91
CA ILE A 57 -10.00 -6.21 -50.05
C ILE A 57 -9.16 -4.93 -50.17
N ASN A 58 -8.92 -4.23 -49.06
CA ASN A 58 -8.13 -2.99 -49.04
C ASN A 58 -6.67 -3.24 -49.45
N ALA A 59 -6.14 -4.42 -49.14
CA ALA A 59 -4.80 -4.84 -49.56
C ALA A 59 -4.72 -5.29 -51.04
N GLY A 60 -5.83 -5.26 -51.80
CA GLY A 60 -5.85 -5.54 -53.24
C GLY A 60 -6.35 -6.94 -53.63
N GLY A 61 -7.02 -7.65 -52.72
CA GLY A 61 -7.64 -8.94 -53.01
C GLY A 61 -8.92 -8.84 -53.83
N SER A 62 -9.17 -9.83 -54.69
CA SER A 62 -10.38 -9.83 -55.54
C SER A 62 -11.63 -10.14 -54.70
N ASN A 63 -12.62 -9.24 -54.73
CA ASN A 63 -13.81 -9.25 -53.87
C ASN A 63 -14.58 -10.59 -53.88
N GLU A 64 -14.67 -11.25 -55.04
CA GLU A 64 -15.35 -12.54 -55.18
C GLU A 64 -14.59 -13.70 -54.50
N LYS A 65 -13.26 -13.71 -54.57
CA LYS A 65 -12.45 -14.80 -53.97
C LYS A 65 -12.35 -14.64 -52.45
N VAL A 66 -12.20 -13.41 -51.97
CA VAL A 66 -12.13 -13.10 -50.54
C VAL A 66 -13.49 -13.35 -49.85
N SER A 67 -14.61 -13.03 -50.51
CA SER A 67 -15.95 -13.33 -49.97
C SER A 67 -16.24 -14.84 -49.92
N ASN A 68 -15.80 -15.62 -50.91
CA ASN A 68 -15.93 -17.08 -50.87
C ASN A 68 -15.06 -17.71 -49.77
N LEU A 69 -13.83 -17.21 -49.58
CA LEU A 69 -12.94 -17.68 -48.51
C LEU A 69 -13.53 -17.39 -47.13
N THR A 70 -13.97 -16.15 -46.89
CA THR A 70 -14.53 -15.75 -45.59
C THR A 70 -15.80 -16.51 -45.24
N LYS A 71 -16.67 -16.78 -46.24
CA LYS A 71 -17.82 -17.68 -46.05
C LYS A 71 -17.40 -19.11 -45.67
N THR A 72 -16.48 -19.70 -46.43
CA THR A 72 -16.01 -21.08 -46.17
C THR A 72 -15.38 -21.22 -44.77
N VAL A 73 -14.58 -20.23 -44.36
CA VAL A 73 -13.95 -20.21 -43.04
C VAL A 73 -15.00 -19.97 -41.93
N SER A 74 -15.98 -19.09 -42.15
CA SER A 74 -17.07 -18.85 -41.19
C SER A 74 -17.91 -20.10 -40.93
N GLU A 75 -18.25 -20.87 -41.97
CA GLU A 75 -18.98 -22.14 -41.84
C GLU A 75 -18.15 -23.19 -41.09
N GLN A 76 -16.85 -23.26 -41.33
CA GLN A 76 -15.95 -24.16 -40.60
C GLN A 76 -15.78 -23.79 -39.13
N LEU A 77 -15.76 -22.50 -38.80
CA LEU A 77 -15.68 -22.03 -37.42
C LEU A 77 -17.01 -22.23 -36.68
N ASN A 78 -18.14 -21.96 -37.33
CA ASN A 78 -19.47 -22.19 -36.76
C ASN A 78 -19.73 -23.67 -36.49
N THR A 79 -19.38 -24.56 -37.43
CA THR A 79 -19.49 -26.02 -37.23
C THR A 79 -18.56 -26.53 -36.13
N LYS A 80 -17.38 -25.93 -35.94
CA LYS A 80 -16.51 -26.25 -34.80
C LYS A 80 -17.10 -25.77 -33.48
N LEU A 81 -17.67 -24.57 -33.44
CA LEU A 81 -18.30 -24.00 -32.25
C LEU A 81 -19.47 -24.87 -31.80
N THR A 82 -20.36 -25.27 -32.71
CA THR A 82 -21.49 -26.15 -32.37
C THR A 82 -21.02 -27.51 -31.88
N ASN A 83 -20.04 -28.15 -32.53
CA ASN A 83 -19.46 -29.41 -32.09
C ASN A 83 -18.81 -29.31 -30.68
N ASN A 84 -18.19 -28.18 -30.37
CA ASN A 84 -17.60 -27.95 -29.06
C ASN A 84 -18.68 -27.72 -27.99
N MET A 85 -19.74 -26.98 -28.30
CA MET A 85 -20.90 -26.81 -27.41
C MET A 85 -21.64 -28.13 -27.15
N GLU A 86 -21.80 -28.98 -28.17
CA GLU A 86 -22.42 -30.31 -28.01
C GLU A 86 -21.58 -31.25 -27.12
N LYS A 87 -20.24 -31.22 -27.26
CA LYS A 87 -19.34 -31.97 -26.36
C LYS A 87 -19.40 -31.48 -24.92
N LEU A 88 -19.62 -30.18 -24.71
CA LEU A 88 -19.78 -29.55 -23.40
C LEU A 88 -21.13 -29.92 -22.75
N ALA A 89 -22.22 -30.03 -23.52
CA ALA A 89 -23.53 -30.44 -22.99
C ALA A 89 -23.53 -31.88 -22.44
N ILE A 90 -22.70 -32.77 -23.01
CA ILE A 90 -22.55 -34.17 -22.57
C ILE A 90 -21.67 -34.28 -21.31
N THR A 91 -20.84 -33.27 -21.03
CA THR A 91 -19.85 -33.29 -19.95
C THR A 91 -20.05 -32.09 -19.02
N GLY A 92 -21.08 -32.17 -18.17
CA GLY A 92 -21.40 -31.13 -17.19
C GLY A 92 -20.17 -30.57 -16.45
N ASP A 93 -20.16 -29.24 -16.33
CA ASP A 93 -19.23 -28.36 -15.62
C ASP A 93 -17.78 -28.88 -15.44
N THR A 94 -16.98 -28.66 -16.48
CA THR A 94 -15.53 -28.96 -16.49
C THR A 94 -14.65 -27.73 -16.76
N SER A 95 -15.16 -26.51 -16.57
CA SER A 95 -14.34 -25.28 -16.58
C SER A 95 -13.16 -25.36 -15.60
N LYS A 96 -13.33 -26.07 -14.47
CA LYS A 96 -12.26 -26.37 -13.50
C LYS A 96 -11.29 -27.49 -13.90
N ARG A 97 -11.65 -28.38 -14.82
CA ARG A 97 -10.79 -29.54 -15.21
C ARG A 97 -9.98 -29.31 -16.49
N LEU A 98 -10.42 -28.41 -17.38
CA LEU A 98 -9.70 -28.11 -18.62
C LEU A 98 -8.55 -27.11 -18.41
N LEU A 99 -8.65 -26.21 -17.42
CA LEU A 99 -7.54 -25.35 -17.00
C LEU A 99 -6.33 -26.17 -16.53
N ASP A 100 -6.56 -27.29 -15.82
CA ASP A 100 -5.51 -28.21 -15.38
C ASP A 100 -4.78 -28.91 -16.55
N ILE A 101 -5.44 -29.09 -17.71
CA ILE A 101 -4.86 -29.80 -18.86
C ILE A 101 -4.10 -28.84 -19.78
N ASN A 102 -4.59 -27.62 -19.98
CA ASN A 102 -3.93 -26.61 -20.83
C ASN A 102 -2.65 -26.03 -20.19
N ILE A 103 -2.60 -25.92 -18.85
CA ILE A 103 -1.38 -25.54 -18.14
C ILE A 103 -0.29 -26.63 -18.28
N LEU A 104 -0.68 -27.91 -18.33
CA LEU A 104 0.24 -29.04 -18.53
C LEU A 104 0.78 -29.15 -19.97
N GLN A 105 0.01 -28.70 -20.98
CA GLN A 105 0.44 -28.75 -22.39
C GLN A 105 1.25 -27.53 -22.84
N ASN A 106 1.04 -26.35 -22.26
CA ASN A 106 1.81 -25.15 -22.62
C ASN A 106 3.17 -25.05 -21.91
N SER A 107 3.35 -25.69 -20.75
CA SER A 107 4.66 -25.74 -20.07
C SER A 107 5.66 -26.71 -20.73
N SER A 108 5.23 -27.56 -21.66
CA SER A 108 6.06 -28.60 -22.26
C SER A 108 6.64 -28.26 -23.64
N LYS A 109 6.36 -27.07 -24.20
CA LYS A 109 6.86 -26.70 -25.55
C LYS A 109 7.88 -25.57 -25.64
N ARG A 110 8.14 -24.79 -24.57
CA ARG A 110 9.09 -23.66 -24.66
C ARG A 110 10.44 -23.84 -23.95
N ASP A 111 10.56 -24.73 -22.96
CA ASP A 111 11.81 -24.84 -22.17
C ASP A 111 12.66 -26.11 -22.42
N ILE A 112 12.27 -26.97 -23.36
CA ILE A 112 12.98 -28.25 -23.59
C ILE A 112 14.10 -28.15 -24.65
N HIS A 113 14.17 -27.09 -25.45
CA HIS A 113 15.10 -27.04 -26.59
C HIS A 113 16.49 -26.41 -26.31
N SER A 114 16.71 -25.70 -25.20
CA SER A 114 18.02 -25.07 -24.90
C SER A 114 18.90 -25.89 -23.94
N SER A 115 18.29 -26.70 -23.07
CA SER A 115 18.99 -27.52 -22.07
C SER A 115 19.41 -28.90 -22.59
N LEU A 116 18.73 -29.43 -23.61
CA LEU A 116 19.03 -30.76 -24.19
C LEU A 116 20.18 -30.74 -25.22
N ALA A 117 20.47 -29.59 -25.85
CA ALA A 117 21.57 -29.46 -26.82
C ALA A 117 22.97 -29.38 -26.17
N LEU A 118 23.03 -28.95 -24.90
CA LEU A 118 24.28 -28.88 -24.12
C LEU A 118 24.65 -30.23 -23.47
N LEU A 119 23.69 -31.14 -23.31
CA LEU A 119 23.91 -32.45 -22.68
C LEU A 119 24.27 -33.57 -23.68
N SER A 120 24.21 -33.32 -24.99
CA SER A 120 24.59 -34.29 -26.02
C SER A 120 26.05 -34.20 -26.48
N ALA A 121 26.86 -33.31 -25.90
CA ALA A 121 28.23 -33.03 -26.34
C ALA A 121 29.27 -33.24 -25.24
N SER A 122 29.24 -34.38 -24.55
CA SER A 122 30.38 -34.87 -23.77
C SER A 122 30.18 -36.33 -23.35
N ASN A 123 30.32 -37.24 -24.29
CA ASN A 123 30.62 -38.64 -24.00
C ASN A 123 31.93 -38.98 -24.69
N ASP A 124 33.03 -38.73 -23.99
CA ASP A 124 34.28 -39.46 -24.11
C ASP A 124 34.94 -39.40 -22.74
N ILE A 125 34.85 -40.50 -21.99
CA ILE A 125 35.84 -40.99 -21.02
C ILE A 125 35.41 -42.43 -20.71
N GLU A 126 36.19 -43.36 -21.24
CA GLU A 126 36.14 -44.78 -20.90
C GLU A 126 36.62 -44.99 -19.46
N HIS A 127 35.83 -45.69 -18.63
CA HIS A 127 36.37 -46.45 -17.51
C HIS A 127 35.50 -47.67 -17.19
N THR A 128 35.95 -48.83 -17.67
CA THR A 128 35.88 -50.16 -17.06
C THR A 128 34.63 -50.58 -16.26
N GLY A 129 33.70 -51.26 -16.94
CA GLY A 129 33.23 -52.60 -16.56
C GLY A 129 32.37 -52.79 -15.29
N ARG A 130 31.07 -52.50 -15.38
CA ARG A 130 29.94 -53.38 -14.98
C ARG A 130 28.61 -52.64 -15.19
N LYS A 131 27.77 -53.14 -16.11
CA LYS A 131 26.39 -52.66 -16.29
C LYS A 131 25.53 -53.18 -15.14
N MET A 132 25.07 -52.29 -14.27
CA MET A 132 24.02 -52.58 -13.29
C MET A 132 22.71 -52.02 -13.86
N GLU A 133 21.84 -52.88 -14.38
CA GLU A 133 20.52 -52.45 -14.81
C GLU A 133 19.66 -52.13 -13.58
N SER A 134 19.44 -50.84 -13.32
CA SER A 134 18.47 -50.41 -12.31
C SER A 134 17.05 -50.66 -12.83
N ARG A 135 16.47 -51.79 -12.41
CA ARG A 135 15.04 -52.09 -12.63
C ARG A 135 14.20 -51.26 -11.65
N VAL A 136 14.03 -49.98 -11.94
CA VAL A 136 13.10 -49.12 -11.19
C VAL A 136 11.73 -49.21 -11.86
N ASP A 137 10.73 -49.68 -11.13
CA ASP A 137 9.34 -49.77 -11.57
C ASP A 137 8.81 -48.36 -11.94
N LYS A 138 8.84 -48.03 -13.23
CA LYS A 138 8.43 -46.72 -13.77
C LYS A 138 7.03 -46.29 -13.29
N LYS A 139 6.10 -47.24 -13.11
CA LYS A 139 4.74 -46.98 -12.60
C LYS A 139 4.70 -46.51 -11.14
N LYS A 140 5.62 -46.97 -10.28
CA LYS A 140 5.70 -46.53 -8.88
C LYS A 140 6.29 -45.12 -8.80
N LEU A 141 7.28 -44.85 -9.64
CA LEU A 141 7.94 -43.55 -9.72
C LEU A 141 6.96 -42.48 -10.24
N GLU A 142 6.22 -42.78 -11.30
CA GLU A 142 5.17 -41.92 -11.86
C GLU A 142 4.02 -41.66 -10.85
N LYS A 143 3.68 -42.65 -10.01
CA LYS A 143 2.69 -42.50 -8.93
C LYS A 143 3.21 -41.62 -7.79
N GLN A 144 4.50 -41.65 -7.50
CA GLN A 144 5.14 -40.76 -6.52
C GLN A 144 5.25 -39.34 -7.07
N GLU A 145 5.66 -39.17 -8.32
CA GLU A 145 5.71 -37.88 -9.02
C GLU A 145 4.33 -37.23 -9.09
N ARG A 146 3.26 -37.98 -9.44
CA ARG A 146 1.88 -37.46 -9.38
C ARG A 146 1.43 -37.05 -7.99
N LYS A 147 1.89 -37.74 -6.92
CA LYS A 147 1.59 -37.34 -5.54
C LYS A 147 2.34 -36.06 -5.14
N ILE A 148 3.59 -35.92 -5.59
CA ILE A 148 4.40 -34.70 -5.37
C ILE A 148 3.79 -33.54 -6.16
N ALA A 149 3.45 -33.74 -7.43
CA ALA A 149 2.78 -32.75 -8.27
C ALA A 149 1.42 -32.32 -7.72
N LYS A 150 0.60 -33.24 -7.19
CA LYS A 150 -0.64 -32.88 -6.49
C LYS A 150 -0.41 -32.09 -5.19
N LYS A 151 0.68 -32.37 -4.46
CA LYS A 151 1.07 -31.56 -3.29
C LYS A 151 1.55 -30.17 -3.70
N VAL A 152 2.32 -30.07 -4.78
CA VAL A 152 2.81 -28.80 -5.35
C VAL A 152 1.63 -27.99 -5.91
N ALA A 153 0.72 -28.60 -6.67
CA ALA A 153 -0.48 -27.92 -7.19
C ALA A 153 -1.42 -27.42 -6.07
N LYS A 154 -1.56 -28.18 -4.96
CA LYS A 154 -2.26 -27.69 -3.77
C LYS A 154 -1.56 -26.51 -3.10
N ARG A 155 -0.23 -26.45 -3.17
CA ARG A 155 0.58 -25.29 -2.75
C ARG A 155 0.39 -24.11 -3.71
N ASN A 156 0.30 -24.37 -5.01
CA ASN A 156 0.16 -23.34 -6.04
C ASN A 156 -1.19 -22.61 -6.00
N ASN A 157 -2.24 -23.22 -5.43
CA ASN A 157 -3.51 -22.54 -5.19
C ASN A 157 -3.45 -21.46 -4.09
N GLN A 158 -2.30 -21.25 -3.43
CA GLN A 158 -2.07 -20.14 -2.50
C GLN A 158 -1.36 -18.94 -3.14
N PHE A 159 -1.04 -18.97 -4.44
CA PHE A 159 -0.39 -17.84 -5.09
C PHE A 159 -1.39 -16.71 -5.37
N VAL A 160 -1.27 -15.62 -4.61
CA VAL A 160 -1.96 -14.36 -4.88
C VAL A 160 -1.04 -13.51 -5.75
N GLN A 161 -1.33 -13.44 -7.05
CA GLN A 161 -0.65 -12.56 -8.00
C GLN A 161 -1.35 -11.21 -7.98
N TYR A 162 -0.66 -10.18 -7.47
CA TYR A 162 -1.18 -8.82 -7.43
C TYR A 162 -0.74 -8.07 -8.69
N GLU A 163 -1.65 -7.96 -9.67
CA GLU A 163 -1.35 -7.23 -10.89
C GLU A 163 -1.27 -5.72 -10.61
N ALA A 164 -0.15 -5.08 -10.94
CA ALA A 164 0.04 -3.64 -10.82
C ALA A 164 -0.94 -2.84 -11.71
N SER A 165 -1.53 -3.48 -12.72
CA SER A 165 -2.61 -2.92 -13.55
C SER A 165 -3.89 -2.63 -12.75
N LYS A 166 -4.19 -3.38 -11.67
CA LYS A 166 -5.29 -3.07 -10.75
C LYS A 166 -5.01 -1.89 -9.81
N LEU A 167 -3.75 -1.45 -9.69
CA LEU A 167 -3.40 -0.16 -9.07
C LEU A 167 -3.60 1.02 -10.04
N LEU A 168 -3.53 0.76 -11.36
CA LEU A 168 -3.59 1.78 -12.42
C LEU A 168 -5.02 2.01 -12.93
N ASN A 169 -5.89 1.00 -12.86
CA ASN A 169 -7.29 1.12 -13.23
C ASN A 169 -8.12 1.72 -12.09
N GLU A 170 -7.83 2.95 -11.69
CA GLU A 170 -8.76 3.79 -10.92
C GLU A 170 -9.92 4.26 -11.83
N LYS A 171 -10.74 3.34 -12.35
CA LYS A 171 -12.06 3.67 -12.91
C LYS A 171 -13.02 2.50 -12.76
N LYS A 172 -13.74 2.49 -11.63
CA LYS A 172 -15.20 2.43 -11.54
C LYS A 172 -15.58 2.85 -10.12
N ASP A 173 -16.43 3.87 -10.03
CA ASP A 173 -17.05 4.34 -8.81
C ASP A 173 -17.93 3.22 -8.23
N ASP A 174 -17.34 2.33 -7.44
CA ASP A 174 -18.11 1.43 -6.59
C ASP A 174 -18.43 2.23 -5.32
N ASP A 175 -19.70 2.54 -5.09
CA ASP A 175 -20.17 3.23 -3.89
C ASP A 175 -19.58 2.54 -2.65
N TYR A 176 -18.93 3.29 -1.75
CA TYR A 176 -18.29 2.78 -0.53
C TYR A 176 -19.21 1.82 0.25
N ASP A 177 -20.52 2.11 0.27
CA ASP A 177 -21.55 1.31 0.90
C ASP A 177 -21.67 -0.09 0.26
N SER A 178 -21.58 -0.19 -1.07
CA SER A 178 -21.64 -1.46 -1.82
C SER A 178 -20.39 -2.33 -1.59
N PHE A 179 -19.22 -1.70 -1.60
CA PHE A 179 -17.95 -2.36 -1.31
C PHE A 179 -17.89 -2.87 0.14
N PHE A 180 -18.40 -2.09 1.09
CA PHE A 180 -18.46 -2.47 2.50
C PHE A 180 -19.38 -3.68 2.72
N LEU A 181 -20.54 -3.73 2.06
CA LEU A 181 -21.49 -4.84 2.14
C LEU A 181 -20.96 -6.12 1.49
N GLU A 182 -20.23 -6.01 0.38
CA GLU A 182 -19.60 -7.17 -0.28
C GLU A 182 -18.48 -7.77 0.59
N ILE A 183 -17.69 -6.90 1.21
CA ILE A 183 -16.59 -7.33 2.07
C ILE A 183 -17.09 -7.86 3.39
N ASN A 184 -18.09 -7.24 4.01
CA ASN A 184 -18.59 -7.63 5.32
C ASN A 184 -20.05 -8.06 5.22
N PRO A 185 -20.39 -9.26 4.69
CA PRO A 185 -21.77 -9.73 4.69
C PRO A 185 -22.27 -10.00 6.12
N LEU A 186 -23.48 -9.56 6.44
CA LEU A 186 -24.18 -9.97 7.66
C LEU A 186 -24.47 -11.46 7.56
N ASP A 187 -23.70 -12.27 8.29
CA ASP A 187 -23.98 -13.69 8.42
C ASP A 187 -25.08 -13.87 9.47
N PHE A 188 -26.34 -14.02 9.01
CA PHE A 188 -27.52 -14.26 9.84
C PHE A 188 -27.49 -15.62 10.59
N GLY A 189 -26.47 -16.45 10.35
CA GLY A 189 -26.32 -17.77 10.96
C GLY A 189 -25.32 -17.79 12.12
N SER A 190 -25.78 -18.27 13.29
CA SER A 190 -25.02 -18.74 14.48
C SER A 190 -23.49 -18.50 14.49
N SER A 191 -23.05 -17.24 14.51
CA SER A 191 -21.65 -16.88 14.74
C SER A 191 -21.26 -16.88 16.22
N ALA A 192 -22.21 -17.18 17.12
CA ALA A 192 -21.99 -17.40 18.53
C ALA A 192 -21.13 -18.67 18.74
N GLY A 193 -19.81 -18.49 18.88
CA GLY A 193 -18.87 -19.55 19.27
C GLY A 193 -17.73 -19.84 18.30
N LYS A 194 -17.66 -19.18 17.12
CA LYS A 194 -16.48 -19.30 16.24
C LYS A 194 -15.34 -18.41 16.77
N SER A 195 -14.12 -18.93 16.76
CA SER A 195 -12.94 -18.13 17.13
C SER A 195 -12.78 -16.94 16.19
N LYS A 196 -12.54 -15.76 16.75
CA LYS A 196 -12.25 -14.52 16.00
C LYS A 196 -10.76 -14.35 15.69
N ASP A 197 -9.97 -15.42 15.85
CA ASP A 197 -8.55 -15.44 15.53
C ASP A 197 -8.34 -15.61 14.01
N ILE A 198 -7.39 -14.87 13.46
CA ILE A 198 -7.00 -14.94 12.05
C ILE A 198 -5.67 -15.66 11.95
N LYS A 199 -5.66 -16.77 11.22
CA LYS A 199 -4.44 -17.53 10.93
C LYS A 199 -4.34 -17.80 9.44
N ILE A 200 -3.30 -17.26 8.83
CA ILE A 200 -3.02 -17.38 7.40
C ILE A 200 -1.62 -17.98 7.30
N ASP A 201 -1.54 -19.25 6.89
CA ASP A 201 -0.27 -19.97 6.79
C ASP A 201 0.21 -20.04 5.32
N ASN A 202 1.51 -19.85 5.12
CA ASN A 202 2.21 -20.01 3.84
C ASN A 202 1.58 -19.23 2.68
N PHE A 203 1.52 -17.90 2.81
CA PHE A 203 1.10 -17.05 1.71
C PHE A 203 2.32 -16.32 1.12
N ASP A 204 2.28 -16.15 -0.20
CA ASP A 204 3.21 -15.31 -0.94
C ASP A 204 2.47 -14.05 -1.38
N LEU A 205 3.14 -12.90 -1.28
CA LEU A 205 2.61 -11.63 -1.75
C LEU A 205 3.60 -10.99 -2.73
N TYR A 206 3.10 -10.67 -3.92
CA TYR A 206 3.85 -9.99 -4.98
C TYR A 206 3.22 -8.61 -5.21
N VAL A 207 3.98 -7.66 -5.77
CA VAL A 207 3.44 -6.41 -6.34
C VAL A 207 3.90 -6.26 -7.77
N GLY A 208 2.93 -6.12 -8.68
CA GLY A 208 3.19 -5.96 -10.11
C GLY A 208 3.78 -7.20 -10.77
N ASP A 209 4.46 -6.97 -11.90
CA ASP A 209 5.01 -8.03 -12.76
C ASP A 209 6.27 -8.71 -12.20
N GLY A 210 6.62 -8.56 -10.91
CA GLY A 210 7.70 -9.39 -10.36
C GLY A 210 8.36 -9.02 -9.03
N GLN A 211 7.94 -7.97 -8.30
CA GLN A 211 8.58 -7.71 -7.00
C GLN A 211 7.92 -8.56 -5.90
N ARG A 212 8.68 -9.52 -5.36
CA ARG A 212 8.25 -10.32 -4.21
C ARG A 212 8.37 -9.49 -2.93
N ILE A 213 7.28 -9.42 -2.19
CA ILE A 213 7.17 -8.65 -0.93
C ILE A 213 7.20 -9.58 0.27
N LEU A 214 6.51 -10.72 0.18
CA LEU A 214 6.50 -11.75 1.21
C LEU A 214 6.64 -13.12 0.57
N SER A 215 7.45 -13.98 1.20
CA SER A 215 7.77 -15.33 0.79
C SER A 215 7.48 -16.33 1.91
N ASP A 216 6.61 -17.31 1.65
CA ASP A 216 6.16 -18.34 2.59
C ASP A 216 5.81 -17.76 3.98
N ALA A 217 5.19 -16.58 4.00
CA ALA A 217 4.91 -15.86 5.24
C ALA A 217 3.72 -16.48 5.98
N SER A 218 3.71 -16.33 7.30
CA SER A 218 2.58 -16.72 8.15
C SER A 218 2.08 -15.51 8.93
N LEU A 219 0.77 -15.26 8.84
CA LEU A 219 0.07 -14.19 9.55
C LEU A 219 -0.80 -14.77 10.67
N THR A 220 -0.48 -14.45 11.93
CA THR A 220 -1.32 -14.85 13.08
C THR A 220 -1.75 -13.63 13.87
N LEU A 221 -3.05 -13.34 13.87
CA LEU A 221 -3.66 -12.26 14.64
C LEU A 221 -4.67 -12.87 15.62
N ALA A 222 -4.39 -12.76 16.91
CA ALA A 222 -5.27 -13.22 17.98
C ALA A 222 -6.28 -12.11 18.34
N TYR A 223 -7.51 -12.51 18.69
CA TYR A 223 -8.57 -11.58 19.04
C TYR A 223 -8.22 -10.75 20.27
N GLY A 224 -8.50 -9.44 20.20
CA GLY A 224 -8.28 -8.49 21.31
C GLY A 224 -6.82 -8.07 21.51
N ARG A 225 -5.92 -8.44 20.58
CA ARG A 225 -4.54 -7.98 20.57
C ARG A 225 -4.34 -6.78 19.65
N ARG A 226 -3.30 -5.99 19.95
CA ARG A 226 -2.94 -4.78 19.20
C ARG A 226 -1.56 -5.00 18.60
N TYR A 227 -1.52 -5.18 17.29
CA TYR A 227 -0.33 -5.46 16.53
C TYR A 227 0.21 -4.18 15.90
N GLY A 228 1.48 -3.85 16.16
CA GLY A 228 2.22 -2.83 15.44
C GLY A 228 3.02 -3.44 14.30
N LEU A 229 2.71 -3.11 13.05
CA LEU A 229 3.47 -3.57 11.88
C LEU A 229 4.58 -2.55 11.55
N VAL A 230 5.83 -2.98 11.71
CA VAL A 230 7.04 -2.15 11.54
C VAL A 230 7.90 -2.73 10.41
N GLY A 231 8.44 -1.87 9.57
CA GLY A 231 9.34 -2.22 8.46
C GLY A 231 9.76 -0.98 7.69
N GLN A 232 10.69 -1.10 6.74
CA GLN A 232 11.08 0.03 5.88
C GLN A 232 10.00 0.34 4.83
N ASN A 233 9.98 1.58 4.32
CA ASN A 233 9.04 2.03 3.31
C ASN A 233 9.33 1.40 1.95
N GLY A 234 8.26 0.96 1.28
CA GLY A 234 8.35 0.24 0.01
C GLY A 234 8.58 -1.27 0.16
N ILE A 235 8.62 -1.82 1.38
CA ILE A 235 8.59 -3.28 1.60
C ILE A 235 7.18 -3.86 1.36
N GLY A 236 6.14 -3.03 1.29
CA GLY A 236 4.77 -3.46 0.95
C GLY A 236 3.81 -3.62 2.14
N LYS A 237 4.03 -2.89 3.24
CA LYS A 237 3.14 -2.85 4.42
C LYS A 237 1.70 -2.47 4.04
N SER A 238 1.51 -1.37 3.32
CA SER A 238 0.20 -0.94 2.81
C SER A 238 -0.41 -1.95 1.85
N THR A 239 0.41 -2.63 1.04
CA THR A 239 -0.08 -3.70 0.15
C THR A 239 -0.59 -4.90 0.95
N LEU A 240 0.08 -5.28 2.03
CA LEU A 240 -0.40 -6.33 2.93
C LEU A 240 -1.76 -5.95 3.54
N LEU A 241 -1.92 -4.71 3.99
CA LEU A 241 -3.19 -4.22 4.53
C LEU A 241 -4.32 -4.23 3.48
N ARG A 242 -4.02 -3.80 2.25
CA ARG A 242 -4.95 -3.86 1.10
C ARG A 242 -5.38 -5.28 0.76
N ALA A 243 -4.43 -6.22 0.73
CA ALA A 243 -4.71 -7.63 0.45
C ALA A 243 -5.57 -8.26 1.56
N LEU A 244 -5.39 -7.84 2.81
CA LEU A 244 -6.25 -8.23 3.93
C LEU A 244 -7.65 -7.62 3.82
N SER A 245 -7.76 -6.33 3.51
CA SER A 245 -9.04 -5.62 3.43
C SER A 245 -9.93 -6.15 2.31
N ARG A 246 -9.33 -6.47 1.15
CA ARG A 246 -10.04 -7.05 0.00
C ARG A 246 -10.31 -8.55 0.14
N ARG A 247 -9.93 -9.17 1.27
CA ARG A 247 -10.05 -10.61 1.52
C ARG A 247 -9.40 -11.47 0.41
N GLU A 248 -8.35 -10.96 -0.22
CA GLU A 248 -7.51 -11.74 -1.15
C GLU A 248 -6.72 -12.82 -0.40
N LEU A 249 -6.35 -12.49 0.84
CA LEU A 249 -5.89 -13.47 1.82
C LEU A 249 -7.09 -14.13 2.51
N SER A 250 -6.95 -15.41 2.84
CA SER A 250 -8.03 -16.25 3.41
C SER A 250 -8.42 -15.85 4.83
N VAL A 251 -9.13 -14.72 4.97
CA VAL A 251 -9.71 -14.26 6.23
C VAL A 251 -11.12 -14.85 6.40
N PRO A 252 -11.48 -15.36 7.59
CA PRO A 252 -12.83 -15.87 7.84
C PRO A 252 -13.93 -14.81 7.62
N LYS A 253 -15.04 -15.22 6.97
CA LYS A 253 -16.11 -14.29 6.56
C LYS A 253 -16.86 -13.63 7.70
N HIS A 254 -16.93 -14.29 8.86
CA HIS A 254 -17.59 -13.80 10.06
C HIS A 254 -16.81 -12.69 10.79
N ILE A 255 -15.60 -12.35 10.34
CA ILE A 255 -14.79 -11.27 10.91
C ILE A 255 -15.02 -10.02 10.09
N THR A 256 -15.51 -8.97 10.76
CA THR A 256 -15.66 -7.65 10.14
C THR A 256 -14.31 -6.97 10.02
N ILE A 257 -13.95 -6.53 8.81
CA ILE A 257 -12.69 -5.85 8.53
C ILE A 257 -12.98 -4.44 8.07
N LEU A 258 -12.26 -3.48 8.62
CA LEU A 258 -12.27 -2.11 8.12
C LEU A 258 -10.84 -1.62 7.95
N HIS A 259 -10.57 -1.03 6.79
CA HIS A 259 -9.27 -0.48 6.44
C HIS A 259 -9.37 1.02 6.22
N VAL A 260 -8.57 1.78 6.97
CA VAL A 260 -8.45 3.22 6.83
C VAL A 260 -7.19 3.51 6.03
N GLU A 261 -7.37 3.70 4.72
CA GLU A 261 -6.27 3.89 3.78
C GLU A 261 -6.21 5.31 3.18
N GLN A 262 -7.36 5.93 2.96
CA GLN A 262 -7.46 7.17 2.17
C GLN A 262 -8.31 8.24 2.86
N GLU A 263 -8.01 9.49 2.48
CA GLU A 263 -8.87 10.63 2.75
C GLU A 263 -10.21 10.46 2.02
N ILE A 264 -11.30 10.74 2.71
CA ILE A 264 -12.62 10.73 2.09
C ILE A 264 -12.73 11.94 1.16
N ARG A 265 -13.32 11.78 -0.02
CA ARG A 265 -13.67 12.92 -0.87
C ARG A 265 -14.71 13.76 -0.14
N GLY A 266 -14.51 15.09 -0.14
CA GLY A 266 -15.44 15.97 0.52
C GLY A 266 -16.78 15.99 -0.19
N ASP A 267 -17.85 15.75 0.56
CA ASP A 267 -19.25 15.85 0.15
C ASP A 267 -19.97 16.98 0.89
N ASP A 268 -21.23 17.26 0.52
CA ASP A 268 -22.05 18.28 1.19
C ASP A 268 -22.61 17.79 2.53
N THR A 269 -22.40 16.53 2.86
CA THR A 269 -22.83 15.93 4.14
C THR A 269 -22.08 16.57 5.31
N PRO A 270 -22.76 16.86 6.44
CA PRO A 270 -22.10 17.29 7.67
C PRO A 270 -21.14 16.23 8.21
N ALA A 271 -20.07 16.64 8.88
CA ALA A 271 -19.11 15.70 9.47
C ALA A 271 -19.76 14.70 10.44
N LEU A 272 -20.65 15.17 11.32
CA LEU A 272 -21.36 14.30 12.26
C LEU A 272 -22.19 13.23 11.53
N GLN A 273 -22.95 13.65 10.51
CA GLN A 273 -23.77 12.74 9.73
C GLN A 273 -22.92 11.72 8.97
N SER A 274 -21.79 12.15 8.39
CA SER A 274 -20.85 11.25 7.70
C SER A 274 -20.30 10.15 8.63
N VAL A 275 -20.12 10.43 9.92
CA VAL A 275 -19.74 9.42 10.92
C VAL A 275 -20.88 8.45 11.20
N LEU A 276 -22.10 8.94 11.36
CA LEU A 276 -23.27 8.10 11.59
C LEU A 276 -23.57 7.20 10.38
N ASP A 277 -23.42 7.74 9.17
CA ASP A 277 -23.63 7.03 7.91
C ASP A 277 -22.53 5.99 7.63
N ALA A 278 -21.43 5.99 8.40
CA ALA A 278 -20.38 4.97 8.27
C ALA A 278 -20.87 3.58 8.68
N ASP A 279 -21.81 3.52 9.62
CA ASP A 279 -22.46 2.28 9.99
C ASP A 279 -23.57 1.96 8.98
N VAL A 280 -23.14 1.32 7.89
CA VAL A 280 -24.02 0.93 6.77
C VAL A 280 -25.16 0.05 7.25
N TRP A 281 -24.94 -0.77 8.29
CA TRP A 281 -25.96 -1.64 8.84
C TRP A 281 -27.03 -0.86 9.57
N ARG A 282 -26.63 0.07 10.44
CA ARG A 282 -27.58 0.98 11.11
C ARG A 282 -28.40 1.78 10.10
N LYS A 283 -27.75 2.31 9.06
CA LYS A 283 -28.43 3.04 7.99
C LYS A 283 -29.43 2.17 7.23
N SER A 284 -29.06 0.92 6.91
CA SER A 284 -29.96 -0.04 6.25
C SER A 284 -31.17 -0.37 7.12
N LEU A 285 -30.95 -0.63 8.42
CA LEU A 285 -32.02 -0.97 9.35
C LEU A 285 -32.99 0.21 9.57
N LEU A 286 -32.50 1.44 9.66
CA LEU A 286 -33.36 2.63 9.74
C LEU A 286 -34.17 2.86 8.46
N GLN A 287 -33.60 2.56 7.30
CA GLN A 287 -34.34 2.60 6.02
C GLN A 287 -35.37 1.48 5.90
N GLU A 288 -35.08 0.29 6.45
CA GLU A 288 -36.05 -0.80 6.54
C GLU A 288 -37.18 -0.43 7.50
N GLU A 289 -36.87 0.10 8.69
CA GLU A 289 -37.86 0.58 9.66
C GLU A 289 -38.78 1.64 9.03
N SER A 290 -38.23 2.63 8.32
CA SER A 290 -39.05 3.66 7.66
C SER A 290 -39.96 3.08 6.58
N LYS A 291 -39.46 2.14 5.77
CA LYS A 291 -40.26 1.47 4.73
C LYS A 291 -41.37 0.61 5.33
N ILE A 292 -41.10 -0.11 6.41
CA ILE A 292 -42.11 -0.93 7.09
C ILE A 292 -43.18 -0.02 7.69
N ASN A 293 -42.80 1.09 8.33
CA ASN A 293 -43.75 2.07 8.88
C ASN A 293 -44.62 2.72 7.79
N GLU A 294 -44.01 3.11 6.65
CA GLU A 294 -44.76 3.62 5.49
C GLU A 294 -45.74 2.57 4.97
N ARG A 295 -45.31 1.31 4.87
CA ARG A 295 -46.15 0.20 4.41
C ARG A 295 -47.31 -0.11 5.37
N ILE A 296 -47.08 -0.09 6.68
CA ILE A 296 -48.13 -0.25 7.69
C ILE A 296 -49.16 0.89 7.57
N ALA A 297 -48.71 2.13 7.40
CA ALA A 297 -49.60 3.28 7.21
C ALA A 297 -50.42 3.20 5.91
N GLU A 298 -49.87 2.64 4.83
CA GLU A 298 -50.62 2.34 3.60
C GLU A 298 -51.68 1.26 3.82
N LEU A 299 -51.33 0.18 4.54
CA LEU A 299 -52.26 -0.90 4.86
C LEU A 299 -53.42 -0.41 5.73
N GLU A 300 -53.16 0.49 6.69
CA GLU A 300 -54.21 1.11 7.51
C GLU A 300 -55.17 1.96 6.67
N LYS A 301 -54.68 2.74 5.70
CA LYS A 301 -55.53 3.51 4.78
C LYS A 301 -56.36 2.60 3.87
N LEU A 302 -55.74 1.56 3.31
CA LEU A 302 -56.46 0.59 2.47
C LEU A 302 -57.53 -0.15 3.28
N ARG A 303 -57.27 -0.46 4.55
CA ARG A 303 -58.24 -1.09 5.46
C ARG A 303 -59.48 -0.22 5.68
N GLU A 304 -59.36 1.11 5.66
CA GLU A 304 -60.51 2.04 5.75
C GLU A 304 -61.37 2.07 4.49
N GLU A 305 -60.87 1.61 3.34
CA GLU A 305 -61.60 1.61 2.05
C GLU A 305 -62.48 0.36 1.83
N PHE A 306 -62.29 -0.70 2.62
CA PHE A 306 -63.02 -1.98 2.48
C PHE A 306 -63.95 -2.29 3.67
N ASP A 307 -65.08 -2.96 3.41
CA ASP A 307 -66.00 -3.42 4.47
C ASP A 307 -65.36 -4.49 5.37
N GLU A 308 -65.65 -4.41 6.68
CA GLU A 308 -65.03 -5.18 7.77
C GLU A 308 -65.08 -6.72 7.62
N GLU A 309 -66.01 -7.27 6.83
CA GLU A 309 -66.21 -8.73 6.67
C GLU A 309 -65.55 -9.34 5.42
N SER A 310 -64.83 -8.56 4.62
CA SER A 310 -64.21 -9.05 3.39
C SER A 310 -62.99 -9.96 3.66
N ASN A 311 -62.79 -10.99 2.82
CA ASN A 311 -61.60 -11.85 2.87
C ASN A 311 -60.30 -11.07 2.56
N GLU A 312 -60.41 -9.86 2.03
CA GLU A 312 -59.29 -8.97 1.73
C GLU A 312 -58.78 -8.28 3.00
N VAL A 313 -59.66 -7.85 3.91
CA VAL A 313 -59.27 -7.31 5.23
C VAL A 313 -58.48 -8.34 6.04
N LYS A 314 -58.87 -9.62 6.05
CA LYS A 314 -58.11 -10.69 6.73
C LYS A 314 -56.70 -10.91 6.16
N LYS A 315 -56.51 -10.68 4.86
CA LYS A 315 -55.18 -10.77 4.24
C LYS A 315 -54.32 -9.56 4.62
N LEU A 316 -54.92 -8.37 4.65
CA LEU A 316 -54.25 -7.14 5.07
C LEU A 316 -53.84 -7.21 6.56
N ASP A 317 -54.69 -7.77 7.42
CA ASP A 317 -54.38 -7.96 8.84
C ASP A 317 -53.23 -8.97 9.05
N ASN A 318 -53.18 -10.08 8.29
CA ASN A 318 -52.05 -11.01 8.34
C ASN A 318 -50.73 -10.37 7.83
N GLU A 319 -50.77 -9.63 6.72
CA GLU A 319 -49.58 -8.91 6.19
C GLU A 319 -49.07 -7.87 7.20
N ARG A 320 -49.99 -7.21 7.91
CA ARG A 320 -49.65 -6.29 9.00
C ARG A 320 -48.98 -7.02 10.17
N GLU A 321 -49.54 -8.14 10.64
CA GLU A 321 -48.94 -8.93 11.72
C GLU A 321 -47.52 -9.40 11.38
N ASP A 322 -47.30 -9.83 10.13
CA ASP A 322 -45.97 -10.23 9.64
C ASP A 322 -44.99 -9.03 9.62
N LEU A 323 -45.44 -7.85 9.19
CA LEU A 323 -44.64 -6.62 9.17
C LEU A 323 -44.33 -6.11 10.59
N ASP A 324 -45.28 -6.20 11.52
CA ASP A 324 -45.09 -5.84 12.93
C ASP A 324 -44.07 -6.77 13.61
N ALA A 325 -44.11 -8.07 13.31
CA ALA A 325 -43.10 -9.02 13.78
C ALA A 325 -41.70 -8.68 13.22
N HIS A 326 -41.62 -8.33 11.93
CA HIS A 326 -40.36 -7.93 11.32
C HIS A 326 -39.82 -6.60 11.88
N LEU A 327 -40.71 -5.64 12.18
CA LEU A 327 -40.37 -4.38 12.82
C LEU A 327 -39.82 -4.59 14.23
N GLN A 328 -40.38 -5.53 14.99
CA GLN A 328 -39.81 -5.92 16.29
C GLN A 328 -38.39 -6.47 16.15
N GLU A 329 -38.13 -7.36 15.18
CA GLU A 329 -36.78 -7.87 14.93
C GLU A 329 -35.77 -6.77 14.54
N VAL A 330 -36.22 -5.79 13.74
CA VAL A 330 -35.39 -4.63 13.35
C VAL A 330 -35.10 -3.75 14.57
N ASN A 331 -36.11 -3.47 15.41
CA ASN A 331 -35.95 -2.68 16.62
C ASN A 331 -35.05 -3.35 17.65
N ASP A 332 -35.16 -4.67 17.83
CA ASP A 332 -34.27 -5.43 18.72
C ASP A 332 -32.81 -5.31 18.26
N LYS A 333 -32.55 -5.37 16.95
CA LYS A 333 -31.20 -5.18 16.40
C LYS A 333 -30.70 -3.73 16.54
N LEU A 334 -31.55 -2.74 16.31
CA LEU A 334 -31.20 -1.33 16.52
C LEU A 334 -30.88 -1.04 18.00
N ASN A 335 -31.58 -1.72 18.92
CA ASN A 335 -31.30 -1.68 20.36
C ASN A 335 -29.97 -2.35 20.70
N GLU A 336 -29.67 -3.53 20.13
CA GLU A 336 -28.37 -4.20 20.27
C GLU A 336 -27.20 -3.32 19.79
N MET A 337 -27.41 -2.55 18.72
CA MET A 337 -26.43 -1.60 18.18
C MET A 337 -26.35 -0.28 18.99
N GLU A 338 -27.17 -0.11 20.03
CA GLU A 338 -27.32 1.12 20.80
C GLU A 338 -27.52 2.37 19.91
N SER A 339 -28.45 2.30 18.94
CA SER A 339 -28.68 3.36 17.96
C SER A 339 -28.98 4.73 18.60
N ASP A 340 -29.66 4.77 19.76
CA ASP A 340 -30.02 6.02 20.46
C ASP A 340 -28.80 6.78 21.01
N LYS A 341 -27.74 6.05 21.41
CA LYS A 341 -26.50 6.66 21.93
C LYS A 341 -25.50 7.00 20.83
N ALA A 342 -25.78 6.59 19.59
CA ALA A 342 -24.86 6.71 18.47
C ALA A 342 -24.41 8.15 18.21
N GLU A 343 -25.34 9.11 18.26
CA GLU A 343 -25.02 10.52 18.00
C GLU A 343 -24.08 11.10 19.06
N SER A 344 -24.36 10.83 20.34
CA SER A 344 -23.49 11.26 21.45
C SER A 344 -22.10 10.63 21.36
N ARG A 345 -22.02 9.35 20.98
CA ARG A 345 -20.76 8.62 20.78
C ARG A 345 -19.95 9.20 19.62
N ALA A 346 -20.61 9.44 18.47
CA ALA A 346 -19.98 10.02 17.29
C ALA A 346 -19.46 11.44 17.58
N ALA A 347 -20.27 12.28 18.23
CA ALA A 347 -19.87 13.62 18.64
C ALA A 347 -18.68 13.61 19.62
N GLY A 348 -18.62 12.64 20.53
CA GLY A 348 -17.50 12.45 21.46
C GLY A 348 -16.19 12.06 20.75
N ILE A 349 -16.25 11.10 19.83
CA ILE A 349 -15.08 10.68 19.02
C ILE A 349 -14.58 11.84 18.17
N LEU A 350 -15.49 12.57 17.50
CA LEU A 350 -15.15 13.75 16.71
C LEU A 350 -14.49 14.84 17.58
N TYR A 351 -15.04 15.09 18.77
CA TYR A 351 -14.46 16.05 19.70
C TYR A 351 -13.04 15.67 20.14
N GLY A 352 -12.82 14.39 20.48
CA GLY A 352 -11.49 13.87 20.83
C GLY A 352 -10.47 13.98 19.69
N LEU A 353 -10.91 13.90 18.44
CA LEU A 353 -10.05 14.09 17.26
C LEU A 353 -9.82 15.57 16.90
N GLY A 354 -10.48 16.50 17.60
CA GLY A 354 -10.28 17.95 17.47
C GLY A 354 -11.44 18.70 16.80
N PHE A 355 -12.55 18.04 16.47
CA PHE A 355 -13.73 18.72 15.93
C PHE A 355 -14.55 19.37 17.04
N THR A 356 -14.53 20.70 17.08
CA THR A 356 -15.46 21.50 17.89
C THR A 356 -16.92 21.25 17.50
N ARG A 357 -17.86 21.53 18.41
CA ARG A 357 -19.31 21.37 18.14
C ARG A 357 -19.77 22.11 16.89
N GLU A 358 -19.25 23.30 16.64
CA GLU A 358 -19.58 24.08 15.44
C GLU A 358 -19.07 23.39 14.17
N THR A 359 -17.83 22.91 14.20
CA THR A 359 -17.24 22.20 13.05
C THR A 359 -17.94 20.87 12.76
N GLN A 360 -18.56 20.21 13.74
CA GLN A 360 -19.25 18.94 13.50
C GLN A 360 -20.44 19.07 12.53
N TYR A 361 -21.05 20.27 12.45
CA TYR A 361 -22.16 20.57 11.53
C TYR A 361 -21.70 21.14 10.18
N LEU A 362 -20.39 21.37 9.99
CA LEU A 362 -19.88 21.87 8.72
C LEU A 362 -19.83 20.75 7.65
N PRO A 363 -20.07 21.09 6.36
CA PRO A 363 -19.97 20.15 5.26
C PRO A 363 -18.55 19.62 5.05
N THR A 364 -18.43 18.35 4.63
CA THR A 364 -17.12 17.70 4.50
C THR A 364 -16.22 18.28 3.39
N LYS A 365 -16.80 18.94 2.39
CA LYS A 365 -16.06 19.71 1.37
C LYS A 365 -15.20 20.85 1.93
N GLN A 366 -15.63 21.49 3.03
CA GLN A 366 -14.91 22.64 3.59
C GLN A 366 -13.66 22.24 4.39
N PHE A 367 -13.55 20.97 4.78
CA PHE A 367 -12.38 20.46 5.48
C PHE A 367 -11.20 20.25 4.54
N SER A 368 -9.99 20.53 5.04
CA SER A 368 -8.75 20.15 4.36
C SER A 368 -8.51 18.64 4.46
N GLY A 369 -7.60 18.11 3.64
CA GLY A 369 -7.30 16.66 3.57
C GLY A 369 -7.05 16.01 4.93
N GLY A 370 -6.21 16.63 5.78
CA GLY A 370 -5.95 16.12 7.14
C GLY A 370 -7.18 16.06 8.04
N TRP A 371 -8.12 17.01 7.92
CA TRP A 371 -9.40 16.94 8.63
C TRP A 371 -10.31 15.85 8.05
N ARG A 372 -10.28 15.61 6.73
CA ARG A 372 -11.01 14.49 6.11
C ARG A 372 -10.42 13.13 6.49
N MET A 373 -9.10 13.05 6.69
CA MET A 373 -8.45 11.85 7.26
C MET A 373 -8.92 11.61 8.71
N ARG A 374 -8.98 12.66 9.55
CA ARG A 374 -9.55 12.55 10.90
C ARG A 374 -10.99 12.07 10.87
N LEU A 375 -11.78 12.54 9.91
CA LEU A 375 -13.14 12.07 9.72
C LEU A 375 -13.19 10.59 9.34
N SER A 376 -12.33 10.15 8.41
CA SER A 376 -12.17 8.73 8.04
C SER A 376 -11.83 7.85 9.24
N LEU A 377 -10.92 8.35 10.08
CA LEU A 377 -10.56 7.68 11.31
C LEU A 377 -11.73 7.67 12.32
N ALA A 378 -12.48 8.76 12.44
CA ALA A 378 -13.68 8.83 13.30
C ALA A 378 -14.75 7.82 12.87
N ARG A 379 -15.01 7.71 11.56
CA ARG A 379 -15.91 6.70 10.97
C ARG A 379 -15.46 5.30 11.38
N ALA A 380 -14.17 5.01 11.25
CA ALA A 380 -13.63 3.70 11.57
C ALA A 380 -13.68 3.34 13.06
N LEU A 381 -13.40 4.31 13.93
CA LEU A 381 -13.52 4.12 15.38
C LEU A 381 -14.99 3.97 15.82
N PHE A 382 -15.92 4.57 15.09
CA PHE A 382 -17.36 4.49 15.36
C PHE A 382 -17.94 3.12 14.99
N CYS A 383 -17.57 2.56 13.82
CA CYS A 383 -18.05 1.25 13.37
C CYS A 383 -17.59 0.06 14.24
N GLN A 384 -16.51 0.23 15.00
CA GLN A 384 -15.94 -0.79 15.90
C GLN A 384 -15.78 -2.20 15.29
N PRO A 385 -15.07 -2.37 14.15
CA PRO A 385 -14.86 -3.67 13.51
C PRO A 385 -14.08 -4.67 14.41
N ASP A 386 -14.22 -5.96 14.10
CA ASP A 386 -13.45 -7.04 14.74
C ASP A 386 -11.96 -6.97 14.41
N LEU A 387 -11.62 -6.55 13.19
CA LEU A 387 -10.27 -6.24 12.74
C LEU A 387 -10.22 -4.81 12.20
N LEU A 388 -9.58 -3.93 12.97
CA LEU A 388 -9.28 -2.56 12.54
C LEU A 388 -7.88 -2.48 11.94
N LEU A 389 -7.79 -2.07 10.67
CA LEU A 389 -6.54 -1.85 9.95
C LEU A 389 -6.29 -0.34 9.81
N LEU A 390 -5.21 0.17 10.40
CA LEU A 390 -4.82 1.59 10.32
C LEU A 390 -3.48 1.71 9.59
N ASP A 391 -3.45 2.42 8.47
CA ASP A 391 -2.22 2.71 7.72
C ASP A 391 -1.71 4.13 8.04
N GLU A 392 -0.59 4.21 8.77
CA GLU A 392 0.09 5.45 9.19
C GLU A 392 -0.83 6.57 9.72
N PRO A 393 -1.67 6.31 10.74
CA PRO A 393 -2.60 7.31 11.25
C PRO A 393 -1.91 8.55 11.86
N SER A 394 -0.64 8.43 12.29
CA SER A 394 0.12 9.51 12.93
C SER A 394 0.47 10.68 12.00
N ASN A 395 0.60 10.46 10.69
CA ASN A 395 1.22 11.44 9.78
C ASN A 395 0.39 12.72 9.54
N MET A 396 -0.92 12.69 9.82
CA MET A 396 -1.84 13.81 9.55
C MET A 396 -2.56 14.30 10.82
N LEU A 397 -2.14 13.82 12.00
CA LEU A 397 -2.76 14.11 13.28
C LEU A 397 -1.90 15.06 14.11
N ASP A 398 -2.55 15.99 14.82
CA ASP A 398 -1.89 16.83 15.81
C ASP A 398 -1.56 16.01 17.06
N VAL A 399 -0.62 16.50 17.88
CA VAL A 399 -0.23 15.87 19.15
C VAL A 399 -1.43 15.54 20.07
N PRO A 400 -2.44 16.41 20.28
CA PRO A 400 -3.61 16.07 21.08
C PRO A 400 -4.45 14.94 20.47
N SER A 401 -4.68 14.98 19.15
CA SER A 401 -5.46 13.97 18.44
C SER A 401 -4.78 12.59 18.47
N ILE A 402 -3.44 12.54 18.33
CA ILE A 402 -2.65 11.30 18.47
C ILE A 402 -2.77 10.74 19.89
N THR A 403 -2.67 11.60 20.90
CA THR A 403 -2.78 11.19 22.32
C THR A 403 -4.18 10.64 22.62
N PHE A 404 -5.23 11.28 22.11
CA PHE A 404 -6.60 10.77 22.22
C PHE A 404 -6.73 9.41 21.53
N LEU A 405 -6.23 9.28 20.30
CA LEU A 405 -6.25 8.03 19.54
C LEU A 405 -5.54 6.90 20.28
N ALA A 406 -4.35 7.16 20.82
CA ALA A 406 -3.59 6.17 21.57
C ALA A 406 -4.38 5.65 22.79
N ARG A 407 -4.96 6.56 23.59
CA ARG A 407 -5.81 6.20 24.73
C ARG A 407 -7.08 5.46 24.32
N TYR A 408 -7.73 5.87 23.25
CA TYR A 408 -8.92 5.19 22.74
C TYR A 408 -8.57 3.75 22.31
N LEU A 409 -7.49 3.57 21.56
CA LEU A 409 -7.02 2.26 21.10
C LEU A 409 -6.58 1.34 22.25
N GLN A 410 -6.09 1.88 23.37
CA GLN A 410 -5.81 1.08 24.57
C GLN A 410 -7.08 0.44 25.16
N THR A 411 -8.21 1.15 25.13
CA THR A 411 -9.50 0.64 25.62
C THR A 411 -10.25 -0.22 24.61
N TYR A 412 -9.73 -0.34 23.38
CA TYR A 412 -10.37 -1.05 22.30
C TYR A 412 -10.33 -2.57 22.52
N LYS A 413 -11.51 -3.21 22.46
CA LYS A 413 -11.69 -4.63 22.81
C LYS A 413 -11.36 -5.61 21.67
N SER A 414 -11.46 -5.14 20.43
CA SER A 414 -11.24 -5.96 19.23
C SER A 414 -9.78 -5.91 18.76
N THR A 415 -9.46 -6.63 17.69
CA THR A 415 -8.10 -6.69 17.15
C THR A 415 -7.77 -5.43 16.37
N VAL A 416 -6.59 -4.87 16.60
CA VAL A 416 -6.08 -3.71 15.86
C VAL A 416 -4.75 -4.06 15.23
N LEU A 417 -4.58 -3.78 13.94
CA LEU A 417 -3.31 -3.83 13.24
C LEU A 417 -2.98 -2.41 12.77
N VAL A 418 -1.93 -1.82 13.34
CA VAL A 418 -1.49 -0.48 13.01
C VAL A 418 -0.13 -0.51 12.33
N VAL A 419 -0.04 0.08 11.15
CA VAL A 419 1.23 0.46 10.53
C VAL A 419 1.58 1.85 11.02
N SER A 420 2.72 2.01 11.67
CA SER A 420 3.23 3.33 12.05
C SER A 420 4.75 3.30 12.16
N HIS A 421 5.36 4.46 11.93
CA HIS A 421 6.77 4.71 12.22
C HIS A 421 6.99 5.49 13.52
N ASP A 422 5.91 5.96 14.14
CA ASP A 422 5.98 6.71 15.38
C ASP A 422 6.26 5.74 16.55
N ARG A 423 7.48 5.88 17.09
CA ARG A 423 7.98 5.07 18.20
C ARG A 423 7.15 5.27 19.46
N ALA A 424 6.75 6.51 19.76
CA ALA A 424 6.00 6.84 20.97
C ALA A 424 4.59 6.26 20.91
N PHE A 425 3.92 6.42 19.77
CA PHE A 425 2.58 5.87 19.54
C PHE A 425 2.56 4.34 19.61
N LEU A 426 3.51 3.65 18.95
CA LEU A 426 3.60 2.19 19.01
C LEU A 426 3.90 1.68 20.42
N ASN A 427 4.70 2.41 21.20
CA ASN A 427 5.02 2.06 22.58
C ASN A 427 3.78 2.11 23.49
N GLU A 428 2.87 3.07 23.26
CA GLU A 428 1.64 3.21 24.04
C GLU A 428 0.53 2.24 23.62
N VAL A 429 0.42 1.92 22.32
CA VAL A 429 -0.72 1.17 21.78
C VAL A 429 -0.44 -0.33 21.58
N ALA A 430 0.74 -0.69 21.08
CA ALA A 430 1.00 -2.06 20.61
C ALA A 430 1.26 -3.03 21.78
N THR A 431 0.62 -4.20 21.74
CA THR A 431 0.91 -5.34 22.63
C THR A 431 1.95 -6.27 22.02
N ASP A 432 1.94 -6.38 20.69
CA ASP A 432 2.81 -7.24 19.92
C ASP A 432 3.33 -6.46 18.71
N ILE A 433 4.59 -6.67 18.33
CA ILE A 433 5.19 -6.04 17.16
C ILE A 433 5.42 -7.12 16.09
N ILE A 434 4.95 -6.83 14.87
CA ILE A 434 5.23 -7.61 13.68
C ILE A 434 6.29 -6.85 12.89
N HIS A 435 7.47 -7.44 12.74
CA HIS A 435 8.56 -6.85 11.98
C HIS A 435 8.62 -7.49 10.59
N GLN A 436 8.39 -6.69 9.55
CA GLN A 436 8.50 -7.11 8.16
C GLN A 436 9.91 -6.81 7.65
N HIS A 437 10.67 -7.86 7.34
CA HIS A 437 12.02 -7.76 6.79
C HIS A 437 12.32 -8.96 5.90
N SER A 438 13.14 -8.77 4.86
CA SER A 438 13.69 -9.84 4.00
C SER A 438 12.63 -10.83 3.51
N GLU A 439 11.48 -10.30 3.04
CA GLU A 439 10.31 -11.05 2.60
C GLU A 439 9.62 -11.93 3.66
N ARG A 440 9.90 -11.71 4.95
CA ARG A 440 9.35 -12.48 6.08
C ARG A 440 8.69 -11.59 7.12
N LEU A 441 7.90 -12.22 7.98
CA LEU A 441 7.24 -11.59 9.13
C LEU A 441 7.74 -12.24 10.42
N ASP A 442 8.41 -11.44 11.25
CA ASP A 442 8.86 -11.86 12.58
C ASP A 442 7.95 -11.30 13.66
N TYR A 443 7.58 -12.15 14.63
CA TYR A 443 6.71 -11.79 15.74
C TYR A 443 7.51 -11.55 17.02
N TYR A 444 7.21 -10.43 17.68
CA TYR A 444 7.73 -10.08 18.99
C TYR A 444 6.53 -9.89 19.93
N ARG A 445 6.35 -10.85 20.84
CA ARG A 445 5.19 -10.90 21.73
C ARG A 445 5.47 -10.22 23.05
N GLY A 446 4.49 -9.45 23.55
CA GLY A 446 4.55 -8.82 24.88
C GLY A 446 5.64 -7.77 25.02
N SER A 447 6.06 -7.17 23.90
CA SER A 447 7.18 -6.24 23.82
C SER A 447 6.69 -4.90 23.30
N ASN A 448 6.86 -3.87 24.12
CA ASN A 448 6.83 -2.49 23.70
C ASN A 448 7.89 -2.22 22.61
N PHE A 449 7.72 -1.17 21.81
CA PHE A 449 8.63 -0.85 20.69
C PHE A 449 10.13 -0.84 21.11
N ASP A 450 10.46 -0.25 22.26
CA ASP A 450 11.83 -0.16 22.75
C ASP A 450 12.43 -1.54 23.07
N SER A 451 11.64 -2.42 23.70
CA SER A 451 12.06 -3.79 24.00
C SER A 451 12.22 -4.64 22.74
N PHE A 452 11.39 -4.41 21.71
CA PHE A 452 11.56 -4.99 20.39
C PHE A 452 12.90 -4.55 19.77
N TYR A 453 13.20 -3.24 19.79
CA TYR A 453 14.43 -2.70 19.21
C TYR A 453 15.68 -3.27 19.89
N ALA A 454 15.71 -3.30 21.23
CA ALA A 454 16.81 -3.89 21.99
C ALA A 454 16.99 -5.39 21.68
N THR A 455 15.89 -6.16 21.65
CA THR A 455 15.93 -7.60 21.32
C THR A 455 16.44 -7.82 19.90
N ARG A 456 16.04 -6.96 18.96
CA ARG A 456 16.49 -7.02 17.57
C ARG A 456 17.99 -6.75 17.47
N GLU A 457 18.50 -5.69 18.10
CA GLU A 457 19.93 -5.37 18.10
C GLU A 457 20.77 -6.50 18.71
N GLU A 458 20.30 -7.09 19.80
CA GLU A 458 20.95 -8.25 20.42
C GLU A 458 20.98 -9.46 19.49
N ARG A 459 19.87 -9.76 18.79
CA ARG A 459 19.81 -10.83 17.78
C ARG A 459 20.80 -10.59 16.64
N ILE A 460 20.83 -9.37 16.09
CA ILE A 460 21.75 -9.02 15.00
C ILE A 460 23.20 -9.14 15.46
N LYS A 461 23.53 -8.65 16.67
CA LYS A 461 24.87 -8.74 17.23
C LYS A 461 25.30 -10.19 17.48
N ASN A 462 24.38 -11.04 17.94
CA ASN A 462 24.65 -12.46 18.14
C ASN A 462 24.85 -13.18 16.80
N GLN A 463 24.00 -12.94 15.80
CA GLN A 463 24.15 -13.48 14.44
C GLN A 463 25.49 -13.07 13.82
N ARG A 464 25.88 -11.80 13.98
CA ARG A 464 27.17 -11.29 13.50
C ARG A 464 28.36 -11.99 14.16
N ARG A 465 28.32 -12.16 15.48
CA ARG A 465 29.35 -12.91 16.22
C ARG A 465 29.43 -14.37 15.79
N GLU A 466 28.29 -15.03 15.62
CA GLU A 466 28.24 -16.41 15.12
C GLU A 466 28.81 -16.53 13.72
N TYR A 467 28.47 -15.60 12.83
CA TYR A 467 29.02 -15.52 11.48
C TYR A 467 30.54 -15.30 11.48
N GLU A 468 31.04 -14.31 12.24
CA GLU A 468 32.47 -14.02 12.36
C GLU A 468 33.24 -15.23 12.92
N ASN A 469 32.70 -15.90 13.95
CA ASN A 469 33.29 -17.11 14.51
C ASN A 469 33.35 -18.24 13.48
N GLN A 470 32.29 -18.48 12.72
CA GLN A 470 32.28 -19.51 11.68
C GLN A 470 33.21 -19.19 10.52
N MET A 471 33.30 -17.92 10.11
CA MET A 471 34.24 -17.47 9.09
C MET A 471 35.69 -17.61 9.53
N ALA A 472 36.00 -17.30 10.80
CA ALA A 472 37.32 -17.52 11.37
C ALA A 472 37.69 -19.02 11.40
N VAL A 473 36.75 -19.88 11.80
CA VAL A 473 36.93 -21.35 11.77
C VAL A 473 37.15 -21.85 10.34
N ARG A 474 36.35 -21.38 9.38
CA ARG A 474 36.51 -21.71 7.96
C ARG A 474 37.88 -21.28 7.42
N LYS A 475 38.29 -20.04 7.70
CA LYS A 475 39.60 -19.51 7.30
C LYS A 475 40.75 -20.33 7.88
N HIS A 476 40.69 -20.66 9.18
CA HIS A 476 41.71 -21.49 9.82
C HIS A 476 41.78 -22.91 9.23
N LEU A 477 40.63 -23.53 8.93
CA LEU A 477 40.59 -24.83 8.25
C LEU A 477 41.17 -24.73 6.83
N GLN A 478 40.85 -23.65 6.09
CA GLN A 478 41.34 -23.41 4.74
C GLN A 478 42.87 -23.21 4.71
N GLU A 479 43.41 -22.37 5.59
CA GLU A 479 44.87 -22.16 5.70
C GLU A 479 45.61 -23.46 6.03
N PHE A 480 45.03 -24.33 6.85
CA PHE A 480 45.60 -25.64 7.15
C PHE A 480 45.54 -26.57 5.93
N ILE A 481 44.42 -26.59 5.21
CA ILE A 481 44.28 -27.38 3.99
C ILE A 481 45.31 -26.92 2.96
N ASP A 482 45.43 -25.62 2.70
CA ASP A 482 46.33 -25.07 1.69
C ASP A 482 47.81 -25.35 2.03
N LYS A 483 48.20 -25.26 3.31
CA LYS A 483 49.56 -25.57 3.77
C LYS A 483 49.93 -27.05 3.68
N TYR A 484 48.97 -27.96 3.89
CA TYR A 484 49.25 -29.39 4.03
C TYR A 484 48.68 -30.28 2.91
N ARG A 485 48.03 -29.69 1.89
CA ARG A 485 47.44 -30.41 0.74
C ARG A 485 48.44 -31.27 -0.01
N TYR A 486 49.68 -30.79 -0.14
CA TYR A 486 50.74 -31.44 -0.93
C TYR A 486 51.71 -32.27 -0.08
N ASN A 487 51.54 -32.32 1.24
CA ASN A 487 52.41 -33.09 2.13
C ASN A 487 51.82 -34.48 2.38
N ALA A 488 52.50 -35.52 1.87
CA ALA A 488 52.05 -36.91 1.93
C ALA A 488 51.78 -37.43 3.36
N ALA A 489 52.53 -36.96 4.37
CA ALA A 489 52.38 -37.42 5.75
C ALA A 489 51.12 -36.86 6.47
N LYS A 490 50.62 -35.69 6.05
CA LYS A 490 49.46 -35.02 6.66
C LYS A 490 48.22 -34.97 5.75
N ALA A 491 48.29 -35.59 4.58
CA ALA A 491 47.24 -35.59 3.56
C ALA A 491 45.90 -36.17 4.08
N GLN A 492 45.93 -37.22 4.91
CA GLN A 492 44.72 -37.79 5.51
C GLN A 492 44.04 -36.82 6.49
N GLU A 493 44.81 -36.04 7.25
CA GLU A 493 44.29 -35.06 8.19
C GLU A 493 43.70 -33.84 7.45
N ALA A 494 44.34 -33.43 6.36
CA ALA A 494 43.81 -32.42 5.44
C ALA A 494 42.49 -32.88 4.78
N GLN A 495 42.40 -34.13 4.30
CA GLN A 495 41.17 -34.71 3.75
C GLN A 495 40.02 -34.79 4.77
N SER A 496 40.31 -35.12 6.03
CA SER A 496 39.31 -35.11 7.10
C SER A 496 38.75 -33.70 7.35
N ARG A 497 39.63 -32.69 7.33
CA ARG A 497 39.22 -31.29 7.49
C ARG A 497 38.49 -30.72 6.28
N ILE A 498 38.79 -31.18 5.05
CA ILE A 498 38.00 -30.88 3.84
C ILE A 498 36.57 -31.38 4.00
N LYS A 499 36.37 -32.63 4.45
CA LYS A 499 35.03 -33.16 4.74
C LYS A 499 34.31 -32.40 5.86
N LYS A 500 35.04 -31.92 6.87
CA LYS A 500 34.47 -31.05 7.92
C LYS A 500 34.05 -29.69 7.35
N LEU A 501 34.83 -29.12 6.44
CA LEU A 501 34.52 -27.86 5.76
C LEU A 501 33.24 -28.00 4.91
N GLU A 502 33.11 -29.08 4.14
CA GLU A 502 31.92 -29.37 3.31
C GLU A 502 30.65 -29.61 4.14
N LYS A 503 30.80 -30.14 5.36
CA LYS A 503 29.68 -30.42 6.27
C LYS A 503 29.23 -29.20 7.09
N LEU A 504 30.04 -28.14 7.16
CA LEU A 504 29.66 -26.91 7.84
C LEU A 504 28.59 -26.18 7.00
N PRO A 505 27.40 -25.90 7.56
CA PRO A 505 26.36 -25.17 6.84
C PRO A 505 26.91 -23.82 6.37
N VAL A 506 26.61 -23.44 5.14
CA VAL A 506 26.89 -22.08 4.64
C VAL A 506 25.92 -21.16 5.34
N LEU A 507 26.40 -20.46 6.38
CA LEU A 507 25.68 -19.30 6.88
C LEU A 507 25.81 -18.18 5.86
N GLU A 508 24.67 -17.58 5.54
CA GLU A 508 24.60 -16.32 4.82
C GLU A 508 25.13 -15.19 5.74
N PRO A 509 25.83 -14.18 5.19
CA PRO A 509 26.19 -13.01 5.98
C PRO A 509 24.92 -12.38 6.57
N PRO A 510 24.97 -11.90 7.83
CA PRO A 510 23.88 -11.09 8.37
C PRO A 510 23.60 -9.95 7.41
N GLU A 511 22.33 -9.76 7.06
CA GLU A 511 21.94 -8.64 6.22
C GLU A 511 22.19 -7.34 6.99
N ASP A 512 23.16 -6.56 6.55
CA ASP A 512 23.32 -5.20 7.03
C ASP A 512 22.21 -4.34 6.41
N ASP A 513 21.42 -3.70 7.26
CA ASP A 513 20.52 -2.65 6.82
C ASP A 513 21.33 -1.62 6.02
N LYS A 514 20.88 -1.30 4.81
CA LYS A 514 21.55 -0.27 3.98
C LYS A 514 21.51 1.05 4.73
N ILE A 515 22.66 1.49 5.25
CA ILE A 515 22.78 2.77 5.92
C ILE A 515 22.51 3.87 4.90
N VAL A 516 21.39 4.55 5.05
CA VAL A 516 21.07 5.74 4.28
C VAL A 516 21.88 6.88 4.90
N THR A 517 22.75 7.51 4.14
CA THR A 517 23.45 8.73 4.56
C THR A 517 23.01 9.86 3.65
N PHE A 518 22.68 11.03 4.19
CA PHE A 518 22.44 12.22 3.39
C PHE A 518 23.67 13.12 3.43
N ARG A 519 24.14 13.54 2.24
CA ARG A 519 25.26 14.48 2.13
C ARG A 519 24.79 15.81 1.57
N TRP A 520 24.92 16.85 2.38
CA TRP A 520 24.52 18.20 2.02
C TRP A 520 25.76 18.98 1.58
N PRO A 521 25.67 19.77 0.50
CA PRO A 521 26.76 20.65 0.11
C PRO A 521 26.93 21.77 1.13
N GLU A 522 28.17 22.20 1.36
CA GLU A 522 28.45 23.33 2.23
C GLU A 522 28.14 24.65 1.49
N PRO A 523 27.32 25.55 2.07
CA PRO A 523 27.02 26.83 1.45
C PRO A 523 28.18 27.83 1.57
N ASP A 524 28.22 28.79 0.64
CA ASP A 524 29.15 29.92 0.71
C ASP A 524 28.83 30.81 1.92
N LYS A 525 29.85 31.46 2.48
CA LYS A 525 29.65 32.40 3.58
C LYS A 525 28.96 33.67 3.07
N LEU A 526 27.87 34.07 3.74
CA LEU A 526 27.16 35.34 3.50
C LEU A 526 27.31 36.27 4.71
N SER A 527 27.35 37.58 4.44
CA SER A 527 27.29 38.60 5.49
C SER A 527 25.85 38.79 5.99
N PRO A 528 25.63 38.89 7.32
CA PRO A 528 24.32 39.24 7.88
C PRO A 528 23.92 40.67 7.48
N PRO A 529 22.61 41.01 7.45
CA PRO A 529 21.44 40.18 7.78
C PRO A 529 21.08 39.21 6.65
N ILE A 530 20.64 37.99 6.98
CA ILE A 530 20.27 36.98 5.97
C ILE A 530 18.78 37.08 5.66
N LEU A 531 17.95 36.88 6.69
CA LEU A 531 16.51 37.00 6.59
C LEU A 531 15.96 37.50 7.93
N GLN A 532 15.31 38.65 7.91
CA GLN A 532 14.76 39.29 9.09
C GLN A 532 13.33 39.76 8.82
N THR A 533 12.42 39.52 9.77
CA THR A 533 11.07 40.10 9.77
C THR A 533 10.93 41.06 10.94
N GLN A 534 10.33 42.23 10.68
CA GLN A 534 10.04 43.22 11.71
C GLN A 534 8.57 43.65 11.65
N ASP A 535 7.88 43.47 12.78
CA ASP A 535 6.47 43.78 13.04
C ASP A 535 5.52 43.30 11.94
N VAL A 536 5.81 42.12 11.37
CA VAL A 536 5.05 41.57 10.26
C VAL A 536 3.69 41.09 10.73
N THR A 537 2.64 41.59 10.09
CA THR A 537 1.25 41.16 10.28
C THR A 537 0.65 40.76 8.94
N PHE A 538 -0.11 39.66 8.93
CA PHE A 538 -0.73 39.13 7.72
C PHE A 538 -2.06 38.42 8.00
N GLY A 539 -3.02 38.62 7.10
CA GLY A 539 -4.28 37.88 7.01
C GLY A 539 -4.71 37.75 5.54
N TYR A 540 -5.30 36.62 5.16
CA TYR A 540 -5.83 36.42 3.80
C TYR A 540 -7.03 37.34 3.51
N THR A 541 -7.83 37.60 4.54
CA THR A 541 -8.89 38.61 4.51
C THR A 541 -8.61 39.65 5.59
N PRO A 542 -9.04 40.92 5.40
CA PRO A 542 -8.86 41.97 6.39
C PRO A 542 -9.44 41.60 7.76
N ASP A 543 -10.54 40.84 7.75
CA ASP A 543 -11.28 40.45 8.94
C ASP A 543 -10.66 39.27 9.69
N LYS A 544 -9.81 38.46 9.03
CA LYS A 544 -9.18 37.26 9.61
C LYS A 544 -7.66 37.35 9.54
N ILE A 545 -7.10 38.07 10.51
CA ILE A 545 -5.65 38.17 10.71
C ILE A 545 -5.15 36.84 11.30
N LEU A 546 -4.21 36.20 10.59
CA LEU A 546 -3.61 34.92 11.02
C LEU A 546 -2.40 35.14 11.91
N ILE A 547 -1.59 36.16 11.60
CA ILE A 547 -0.29 36.37 12.23
C ILE A 547 -0.13 37.85 12.52
N ARG A 548 0.25 38.20 13.76
CA ARG A 548 0.45 39.58 14.24
C ARG A 548 1.83 39.80 14.82
N ASN A 549 2.44 40.93 14.49
CA ASN A 549 3.69 41.47 15.06
C ASN A 549 4.82 40.45 15.19
N VAL A 550 5.18 39.80 14.08
CA VAL A 550 6.25 38.79 14.08
C VAL A 550 7.61 39.40 13.84
N ASN A 551 8.46 39.25 14.86
CA ASN A 551 9.85 39.66 14.89
C ASN A 551 10.74 38.42 14.91
N LEU A 552 11.33 38.08 13.77
CA LEU A 552 12.15 36.89 13.58
C LEU A 552 13.46 37.29 12.89
N ASP A 553 14.59 36.81 13.41
CA ASP A 553 15.90 36.95 12.77
C ASP A 553 16.47 35.55 12.50
N ILE A 554 16.81 35.27 11.25
CA ILE A 554 17.38 34.00 10.81
C ILE A 554 18.82 34.25 10.36
N GLN A 555 19.75 33.55 11.00
CA GLN A 555 21.18 33.57 10.71
C GLN A 555 21.65 32.24 10.10
N MET A 556 22.92 32.15 9.68
CA MET A 556 23.48 30.94 9.04
C MET A 556 23.59 29.77 10.02
N ASP A 557 23.72 30.05 11.30
CA ASP A 557 23.82 29.08 12.38
C ASP A 557 22.48 28.83 13.08
N SER A 558 21.43 29.57 12.72
CA SER A 558 20.11 29.40 13.30
C SER A 558 19.54 28.01 13.03
N ARG A 559 18.95 27.43 14.07
CA ARG A 559 18.29 26.13 14.09
C ARG A 559 16.92 26.30 14.74
N ILE A 560 15.95 26.69 13.93
CA ILE A 560 14.63 27.13 14.38
C ILE A 560 13.59 26.05 14.08
N ALA A 561 12.87 25.61 15.11
CA ALA A 561 11.66 24.79 14.98
C ALA A 561 10.42 25.67 15.14
N PHE A 562 9.49 25.58 14.20
CA PHE A 562 8.16 26.18 14.29
C PHE A 562 7.13 25.13 14.69
N VAL A 563 6.47 25.36 15.82
CA VAL A 563 5.48 24.44 16.39
C VAL A 563 4.16 25.18 16.68
N GLY A 564 3.05 24.45 16.69
CA GLY A 564 1.70 25.00 16.82
C GLY A 564 0.67 24.04 16.25
N GLY A 565 -0.62 24.30 16.47
CA GLY A 565 -1.70 23.48 15.89
C GLY A 565 -1.81 23.61 14.37
N ASN A 566 -2.48 22.65 13.73
CA ASN A 566 -2.81 22.73 12.31
C ASN A 566 -3.69 23.96 11.99
N GLY A 567 -3.35 24.68 10.92
CA GLY A 567 -4.11 25.86 10.48
C GLY A 567 -3.78 27.17 11.21
N THR A 568 -2.79 27.19 12.10
CA THR A 568 -2.32 28.40 12.82
C THR A 568 -1.52 29.38 11.96
N GLY A 569 -1.25 29.05 10.69
CA GLY A 569 -0.55 29.93 9.76
C GLY A 569 0.95 29.64 9.58
N LYS A 570 1.49 28.51 10.08
CA LYS A 570 2.91 28.14 9.90
C LYS A 570 3.37 28.20 8.45
N THR A 571 2.70 27.47 7.54
CA THR A 571 3.01 27.49 6.10
C THR A 571 2.82 28.87 5.49
N THR A 572 1.87 29.67 6.00
CA THR A 572 1.69 31.07 5.58
C THR A 572 2.88 31.93 5.98
N LEU A 573 3.45 31.73 7.17
CA LEU A 573 4.69 32.38 7.60
C LEU A 573 5.85 32.00 6.69
N LEU A 574 6.00 30.71 6.36
CA LEU A 574 7.03 30.25 5.42
C LEU A 574 6.92 30.96 4.06
N LYS A 575 5.69 31.09 3.54
CA LYS A 575 5.40 31.82 2.28
C LYS A 575 5.73 33.31 2.38
N LEU A 576 5.56 33.94 3.54
CA LEU A 576 5.98 35.31 3.78
C LEU A 576 7.52 35.42 3.77
N LEU A 577 8.24 34.52 4.44
CA LEU A 577 9.71 34.51 4.45
C LEU A 577 10.29 34.31 3.03
N MET A 578 9.61 33.54 2.19
CA MET A 578 9.99 33.35 0.78
C MET A 578 9.57 34.51 -0.16
N GLU A 579 8.91 35.56 0.36
CA GLU A 579 8.31 36.66 -0.40
C GLU A 579 7.26 36.22 -1.45
N GLN A 580 6.64 35.05 -1.28
CA GLN A 580 5.50 34.63 -2.11
C GLN A 580 4.22 35.38 -1.74
N LEU A 581 4.12 35.80 -0.48
CA LEU A 581 3.04 36.63 0.04
C LEU A 581 3.61 37.97 0.50
N LYS A 582 2.84 39.04 0.30
CA LYS A 582 3.19 40.37 0.81
C LYS A 582 2.56 40.57 2.19
N PRO A 583 3.31 41.04 3.19
CA PRO A 583 2.74 41.34 4.49
C PRO A 583 1.73 42.50 4.39
N THR A 584 0.70 42.48 5.25
CA THR A 584 -0.28 43.57 5.34
C THR A 584 0.31 44.78 6.06
N SER A 585 1.12 44.54 7.09
CA SER A 585 1.96 45.55 7.76
C SER A 585 3.30 44.95 8.17
N GLY A 586 4.28 45.81 8.45
CA GLY A 586 5.66 45.41 8.78
C GLY A 586 6.54 45.26 7.55
N PHE A 587 7.80 44.84 7.75
CA PHE A 587 8.76 44.68 6.68
C PHE A 587 9.58 43.40 6.80
N ILE A 588 9.94 42.85 5.64
CA ILE A 588 10.80 41.67 5.49
C ILE A 588 12.07 42.12 4.78
N SER A 589 13.22 41.89 5.42
CA SER A 589 14.54 42.20 4.89
C SER A 589 15.26 40.90 4.55
N ARG A 590 15.72 40.77 3.31
CA ARG A 590 16.54 39.63 2.88
C ARG A 590 17.80 40.10 2.17
N ASN A 591 18.88 39.32 2.31
CA ASN A 591 20.07 39.52 1.48
C ASN A 591 19.84 38.94 0.07
N GLY A 592 20.07 39.74 -0.96
CA GLY A 592 19.78 39.39 -2.36
C GLY A 592 20.60 38.21 -2.92
N ARG A 593 21.65 37.76 -2.23
CA ARG A 593 22.45 36.57 -2.61
C ARG A 593 22.03 35.29 -1.89
N VAL A 594 21.09 35.37 -0.95
CA VAL A 594 20.59 34.21 -0.21
C VAL A 594 19.85 33.28 -1.16
N ARG A 595 20.18 31.99 -1.07
CA ARG A 595 19.48 30.92 -1.78
C ARG A 595 18.69 30.13 -0.75
N ILE A 596 17.39 30.07 -0.90
CA ILE A 596 16.50 29.36 0.03
C ILE A 596 16.09 28.05 -0.63
N GLY A 597 16.37 26.93 0.04
CA GLY A 597 15.84 25.62 -0.33
C GLY A 597 14.55 25.38 0.44
N TYR A 598 13.43 25.26 -0.27
CA TYR A 598 12.12 25.04 0.33
C TYR A 598 11.60 23.63 0.06
N PHE A 599 11.44 22.84 1.12
CA PHE A 599 10.74 21.56 1.10
C PHE A 599 9.30 21.79 1.56
N ALA A 600 8.36 21.63 0.63
CA ALA A 600 6.93 21.78 0.92
C ALA A 600 6.31 20.43 1.31
N GLN A 601 5.25 20.46 2.13
CA GLN A 601 4.49 19.25 2.50
C GLN A 601 3.97 18.46 1.27
N HIS A 602 3.49 19.15 0.22
CA HIS A 602 3.01 18.55 -1.03
C HIS A 602 4.05 18.55 -2.17
N HIS A 603 5.35 18.66 -1.87
CA HIS A 603 6.37 18.74 -2.92
C HIS A 603 6.41 17.47 -3.79
N VAL A 604 5.97 16.34 -3.25
CA VAL A 604 5.87 15.06 -3.95
C VAL A 604 4.81 15.09 -5.06
N ASP A 605 3.72 15.83 -4.85
CA ASP A 605 2.59 15.93 -5.79
C ASP A 605 2.91 16.87 -6.97
N ALA A 606 3.86 17.78 -6.79
CA ALA A 606 4.33 18.68 -7.85
C ALA A 606 5.31 18.02 -8.82
N MET A 607 5.82 16.82 -8.52
CA MET A 607 6.74 16.10 -9.39
C MET A 607 6.02 15.39 -10.53
N ASP A 608 6.62 15.37 -11.72
CA ASP A 608 6.07 14.64 -12.88
C ASP A 608 6.27 13.13 -12.70
N LEU A 609 5.23 12.46 -12.21
CA LEU A 609 5.25 11.03 -11.88
C LEU A 609 5.53 10.12 -13.10
N THR A 610 5.40 10.63 -14.32
CA THR A 610 5.61 9.85 -15.54
C THR A 610 7.10 9.65 -15.87
N LEU A 611 7.96 10.60 -15.44
CA LEU A 611 9.39 10.59 -15.68
C LEU A 611 10.14 9.71 -14.66
N SER A 612 11.37 9.32 -15.01
CA SER A 612 12.30 8.71 -14.04
C SER A 612 12.98 9.76 -13.18
N ALA A 613 13.46 9.38 -11.99
CA ALA A 613 14.10 10.33 -11.07
C ALA A 613 15.33 11.02 -11.69
N VAL A 614 16.15 10.29 -12.44
CA VAL A 614 17.31 10.85 -13.17
C VAL A 614 16.87 11.81 -14.28
N SER A 615 15.88 11.39 -15.09
CA SER A 615 15.37 12.23 -16.19
C SER A 615 14.76 13.52 -15.66
N TRP A 616 13.98 13.44 -14.59
CA TRP A 616 13.38 14.60 -13.93
C TRP A 616 14.44 15.57 -13.35
N MET A 617 15.52 15.07 -12.76
CA MET A 617 16.63 15.94 -12.33
C MET A 617 17.33 16.62 -13.52
N SER A 618 17.53 15.90 -14.62
CA SER A 618 18.15 16.45 -15.81
C SER A 618 17.28 17.52 -16.47
N THR A 619 15.96 17.40 -16.42
CA THR A 619 15.04 18.42 -16.96
C THR A 619 14.92 19.62 -16.04
N ALA A 620 14.87 19.41 -14.72
CA ALA A 620 14.74 20.48 -13.74
C ALA A 620 16.02 21.32 -13.59
N PHE A 621 17.20 20.68 -13.67
CA PHE A 621 18.49 21.33 -13.44
C PHE A 621 19.49 20.99 -14.56
N PRO A 622 19.30 21.49 -15.79
CA PRO A 622 20.15 21.12 -16.92
C PRO A 622 21.61 21.57 -16.68
N GLY A 623 22.56 20.74 -17.09
CA GLY A 623 23.98 21.09 -17.09
C GLY A 623 24.94 20.05 -16.52
N LYS A 624 24.44 18.93 -15.98
CA LYS A 624 25.26 17.80 -15.51
C LYS A 624 25.02 16.56 -16.36
N THR A 625 25.91 15.58 -16.23
CA THR A 625 25.76 14.28 -16.91
C THR A 625 24.83 13.35 -16.13
N ASP A 626 24.20 12.39 -16.82
CA ASP A 626 23.37 11.35 -16.19
C ASP A 626 24.09 10.59 -15.07
N GLU A 627 25.40 10.35 -15.23
CA GLU A 627 26.23 9.68 -14.22
C GLU A 627 26.39 10.52 -12.95
N GLU A 628 26.54 11.84 -13.09
CA GLU A 628 26.60 12.76 -11.95
C GLU A 628 25.27 12.83 -11.21
N TYR A 629 24.13 12.88 -11.92
CA TYR A 629 22.81 12.80 -11.26
C TYR A 629 22.62 11.47 -10.55
N ARG A 630 23.05 10.34 -11.12
CA ARG A 630 23.00 9.03 -10.45
C ARG A 630 23.88 9.00 -9.21
N ARG A 631 25.09 9.55 -9.28
CA ARG A 631 25.98 9.64 -8.11
C ARG A 631 25.38 10.53 -7.02
N HIS A 632 24.76 11.64 -7.41
CA HIS A 632 24.08 12.55 -6.52
C HIS A 632 22.88 11.86 -5.84
N LEU A 633 21.99 11.24 -6.61
CA LEU A 633 20.88 10.41 -6.11
C LEU A 633 21.35 9.29 -5.18
N GLY A 634 22.47 8.65 -5.51
CA GLY A 634 23.11 7.63 -4.68
C GLY A 634 23.51 8.16 -3.30
N SER A 635 23.94 9.42 -3.21
CA SER A 635 24.27 10.09 -1.95
C SER A 635 23.04 10.44 -1.08
N PHE A 636 21.82 10.21 -1.59
CA PHE A 636 20.56 10.28 -0.83
C PHE A 636 19.90 8.90 -0.70
N GLY A 637 20.64 7.81 -0.97
CA GLY A 637 20.18 6.44 -0.81
C GLY A 637 19.34 5.90 -1.98
N ILE A 638 19.34 6.57 -3.14
CA ILE A 638 18.68 6.09 -4.35
C ILE A 638 19.74 5.50 -5.29
N THR A 639 19.92 4.19 -5.22
CA THR A 639 21.01 3.47 -5.92
C THR A 639 20.50 2.58 -7.04
N GLY A 640 21.29 2.40 -8.10
CA GLY A 640 21.09 1.37 -9.11
C GLY A 640 19.84 1.59 -9.97
N SER A 641 19.01 0.56 -10.10
CA SER A 641 17.80 0.55 -10.94
C SER A 641 16.69 1.49 -10.44
N LEU A 642 16.66 1.80 -9.14
CA LEU A 642 15.65 2.69 -8.54
C LEU A 642 15.67 4.09 -9.16
N GLY A 643 16.84 4.62 -9.53
CA GLY A 643 16.94 5.93 -10.18
C GLY A 643 16.40 5.96 -11.62
N LEU A 644 16.30 4.80 -12.26
CA LEU A 644 15.79 4.64 -13.64
C LEU A 644 14.31 4.30 -13.69
N GLN A 645 13.74 3.84 -12.57
CA GLN A 645 12.31 3.60 -12.47
C GLN A 645 11.51 4.90 -12.56
N LYS A 646 10.28 4.79 -13.07
CA LYS A 646 9.33 5.90 -13.10
C LYS A 646 9.00 6.33 -11.68
N MET A 647 8.88 7.64 -11.46
CA MET A 647 8.60 8.19 -10.14
C MET A 647 7.27 7.69 -9.58
N GLN A 648 6.28 7.36 -10.42
CA GLN A 648 5.02 6.74 -9.98
C GLN A 648 5.20 5.46 -9.14
N LEU A 649 6.21 4.64 -9.47
CA LEU A 649 6.46 3.36 -8.80
C LEU A 649 7.27 3.50 -7.51
N LEU A 650 7.87 4.67 -7.27
CA LEU A 650 8.66 4.93 -6.08
C LEU A 650 7.74 5.12 -4.86
N SER A 651 8.20 4.67 -3.69
CA SER A 651 7.50 4.94 -2.43
C SER A 651 7.55 6.42 -2.08
N GLY A 652 6.60 6.90 -1.25
CA GLY A 652 6.59 8.31 -0.79
C GLY A 652 7.91 8.74 -0.15
N GLY A 653 8.56 7.86 0.61
CA GLY A 653 9.89 8.11 1.18
C GLY A 653 11.00 8.18 0.15
N GLN A 654 10.97 7.35 -0.88
CA GLN A 654 11.92 7.44 -2.00
C GLN A 654 11.72 8.74 -2.78
N LYS A 655 10.47 9.12 -3.07
CA LYS A 655 10.13 10.41 -3.69
C LYS A 655 10.64 11.60 -2.86
N SER A 656 10.47 11.54 -1.55
CA SER A 656 10.99 12.58 -0.63
C SER A 656 12.52 12.67 -0.68
N ARG A 657 13.23 11.54 -0.76
CA ARG A 657 14.69 11.52 -0.97
C ARG A 657 15.12 12.13 -2.30
N VAL A 658 14.36 11.90 -3.40
CA VAL A 658 14.58 12.57 -4.69
C VAL A 658 14.43 14.09 -4.52
N ALA A 659 13.41 14.54 -3.80
CA ALA A 659 13.18 15.96 -3.53
C ALA A 659 14.31 16.58 -2.68
N PHE A 660 14.79 15.92 -1.62
CA PHE A 660 15.96 16.38 -0.87
C PHE A 660 17.21 16.48 -1.73
N ALA A 661 17.42 15.50 -2.61
CA ALA A 661 18.51 15.55 -3.57
C ALA A 661 18.35 16.75 -4.53
N ALA A 662 17.14 17.03 -5.03
CA ALA A 662 16.88 18.17 -5.88
C ALA A 662 17.18 19.51 -5.18
N LEU A 663 16.77 19.65 -3.92
CA LEU A 663 17.04 20.84 -3.11
C LEU A 663 18.53 21.10 -2.94
N CYS A 664 19.31 20.04 -2.75
CA CYS A 664 20.75 20.15 -2.55
C CYS A 664 21.50 20.58 -3.83
N LEU A 665 20.97 20.33 -5.03
CA LEU A 665 21.61 20.75 -6.28
C LEU A 665 21.79 22.28 -6.37
N ASN A 666 20.88 23.05 -5.77
CA ASN A 666 20.93 24.50 -5.75
C ASN A 666 21.90 25.09 -4.73
N THR A 667 22.57 24.25 -3.92
CA THR A 667 23.46 24.69 -2.83
C THR A 667 22.82 25.78 -1.96
N PRO A 668 21.67 25.49 -1.32
CA PRO A 668 20.93 26.47 -0.54
C PRO A 668 21.72 26.93 0.68
N HIS A 669 21.56 28.21 1.03
CA HIS A 669 22.14 28.83 2.23
C HIS A 669 21.22 28.68 3.44
N VAL A 670 19.91 28.77 3.21
CA VAL A 670 18.87 28.57 4.23
C VAL A 670 17.93 27.48 3.75
N LEU A 671 17.59 26.57 4.65
CA LEU A 671 16.67 25.48 4.42
C LEU A 671 15.39 25.73 5.18
N ILE A 672 14.28 25.67 4.46
CA ILE A 672 12.94 25.75 5.01
C ILE A 672 12.30 24.39 4.76
N LEU A 673 12.01 23.66 5.83
CA LEU A 673 11.45 22.31 5.77
C LEU A 673 10.05 22.30 6.39
N ASP A 674 9.02 22.15 5.56
CA ASP A 674 7.63 22.04 6.02
C ASP A 674 7.23 20.55 6.13
N GLU A 675 7.14 20.05 7.36
CA GLU A 675 6.87 18.65 7.73
C GLU A 675 7.76 17.63 6.99
N PRO A 676 9.10 17.69 7.14
CA PRO A 676 10.02 16.79 6.45
C PRO A 676 9.90 15.33 6.91
N SER A 677 9.27 15.08 8.05
CA SER A 677 9.00 13.75 8.58
C SER A 677 7.94 12.99 7.79
N ASN A 678 7.05 13.69 7.08
CA ASN A 678 5.99 13.06 6.33
C ASN A 678 6.60 12.19 5.22
N HIS A 679 6.34 10.88 5.29
CA HIS A 679 6.79 9.84 4.36
C HIS A 679 8.25 9.36 4.50
N LEU A 680 9.06 9.92 5.41
CA LEU A 680 10.40 9.38 5.66
C LEU A 680 10.37 8.23 6.66
N ASP A 681 11.11 7.18 6.35
CA ASP A 681 11.38 6.08 7.28
C ASP A 681 12.17 6.54 8.49
N THR A 682 12.08 5.79 9.58
CA THR A 682 12.92 5.95 10.77
C THR A 682 14.43 6.08 10.44
N GLN A 683 14.96 5.26 9.53
CA GLN A 683 16.35 5.36 9.10
C GLN A 683 16.62 6.62 8.26
N GLY A 684 15.67 7.03 7.42
CA GLY A 684 15.77 8.26 6.63
C GLY A 684 15.70 9.52 7.50
N LEU A 685 14.93 9.48 8.58
CA LEU A 685 14.84 10.52 9.59
C LEU A 685 16.13 10.67 10.38
N ASP A 686 16.71 9.56 10.83
CA ASP A 686 18.01 9.58 11.52
C ASP A 686 19.10 10.13 10.57
N ALA A 687 19.10 9.71 9.30
CA ALA A 687 20.01 10.23 8.28
C ALA A 687 19.81 11.74 8.00
N LEU A 688 18.56 12.21 8.02
CA LEU A 688 18.21 13.62 7.86
C LEU A 688 18.69 14.45 9.07
N ALA A 689 18.46 13.96 10.29
CA ALA A 689 18.89 14.63 11.51
C ALA A 689 20.41 14.78 11.54
N ASP A 690 21.15 13.70 11.26
CA ASP A 690 22.61 13.73 11.21
C ASP A 690 23.13 14.70 10.15
N ALA A 691 22.45 14.77 9.01
CA ALA A 691 22.86 15.63 7.93
C ALA A 691 22.54 17.11 8.16
N LEU A 692 21.42 17.43 8.79
CA LEU A 692 21.07 18.80 9.20
C LEU A 692 21.97 19.32 10.33
N ASN A 693 22.41 18.42 11.22
CA ASN A 693 23.39 18.75 12.24
C ASN A 693 24.76 19.11 11.66
N ASN A 694 25.17 18.43 10.58
CA ASN A 694 26.42 18.72 9.88
C ASN A 694 26.33 19.88 8.88
N PHE A 695 25.12 20.34 8.53
CA PHE A 695 24.91 21.44 7.59
C PHE A 695 25.40 22.77 8.18
N LYS A 696 26.05 23.63 7.38
CA LYS A 696 26.61 24.92 7.88
C LYS A 696 25.75 26.15 7.55
N GLY A 697 24.57 25.95 6.96
CA GLY A 697 23.60 27.01 6.68
C GLY A 697 22.44 27.01 7.67
N GLY A 698 21.56 28.00 7.56
CA GLY A 698 20.43 28.18 8.48
C GLY A 698 19.35 27.13 8.22
N VAL A 699 18.79 26.55 9.28
CA VAL A 699 17.69 25.55 9.17
C VAL A 699 16.46 26.08 9.90
N LEU A 700 15.37 26.12 9.17
CA LEU A 700 14.04 26.44 9.66
C LEU A 700 13.13 25.24 9.37
N MET A 701 12.61 24.60 10.40
CA MET A 701 11.81 23.39 10.28
C MET A 701 10.44 23.61 10.93
N VAL A 702 9.38 23.28 10.20
CA VAL A 702 8.06 23.03 10.75
C VAL A 702 7.94 21.52 10.89
N SER A 703 7.76 21.03 12.11
CA SER A 703 7.51 19.61 12.35
C SER A 703 6.70 19.42 13.62
N HIS A 704 5.99 18.30 13.69
CA HIS A 704 5.40 17.77 14.92
C HIS A 704 6.24 16.66 15.57
N ASP A 705 7.31 16.20 14.92
CA ASP A 705 8.17 15.13 15.43
C ASP A 705 9.14 15.65 16.49
N VAL A 706 8.88 15.26 17.75
CA VAL A 706 9.67 15.63 18.92
C VAL A 706 11.12 15.16 18.79
N ALA A 707 11.37 13.98 18.21
CA ALA A 707 12.71 13.40 18.17
C ALA A 707 13.64 14.15 17.19
N ILE A 708 13.11 14.61 16.06
CA ILE A 708 13.89 15.38 15.08
C ILE A 708 14.17 16.78 15.60
N ILE A 709 13.14 17.42 16.18
CA ILE A 709 13.27 18.77 16.74
C ILE A 709 14.32 18.77 17.85
N ASP A 710 14.29 17.79 18.77
CA ASP A 710 15.27 17.68 19.85
C ASP A 710 16.70 17.47 19.34
N LYS A 711 16.86 16.68 18.26
CA LYS A 711 18.18 16.40 17.68
C LYS A 711 18.78 17.56 16.88
N VAL A 712 17.96 18.41 16.26
CA VAL A 712 18.40 19.39 15.24
C VAL A 712 18.19 20.84 15.65
N CYS A 713 17.10 21.14 16.36
CA CYS A 713 16.65 22.50 16.61
C CYS A 713 17.04 22.99 18.01
N ASN A 714 17.59 24.21 18.07
CA ASN A 714 18.00 24.84 19.32
C ASN A 714 16.98 25.88 19.81
N GLU A 715 16.18 26.42 18.88
CA GLU A 715 15.18 27.43 19.19
C GLU A 715 13.80 26.95 18.77
N ILE A 716 12.82 27.10 19.66
CA ILE A 716 11.43 26.73 19.39
C ILE A 716 10.59 27.99 19.34
N TRP A 717 9.82 28.13 18.28
CA TRP A 717 8.89 29.22 18.05
C TRP A 717 7.48 28.67 17.95
N ILE A 718 6.59 29.20 18.77
CA ILE A 718 5.20 28.75 18.87
C ILE A 718 4.30 29.73 18.16
N SER A 719 3.38 29.19 17.35
CA SER A 719 2.29 29.93 16.73
C SER A 719 0.98 29.65 17.47
N GLU A 720 0.60 30.55 18.38
CA GLU A 720 -0.63 30.48 19.19
C GLU A 720 -1.30 31.86 19.25
N ASP A 721 -2.65 31.88 19.31
CA ASP A 721 -3.46 33.09 19.43
C ASP A 721 -3.15 34.19 18.39
N ASN A 722 -2.87 33.78 17.15
CA ASN A 722 -2.45 34.66 16.04
C ASN A 722 -1.14 35.42 16.29
N THR A 723 -0.30 34.96 17.22
CA THR A 723 1.03 35.51 17.51
C THR A 723 2.10 34.44 17.39
N VAL A 724 3.30 34.82 16.95
CA VAL A 724 4.44 33.91 16.86
C VAL A 724 5.48 34.37 17.87
N LYS A 725 5.77 33.54 18.88
CA LYS A 725 6.67 33.88 19.99
C LYS A 725 7.71 32.79 20.21
N LYS A 726 8.90 33.20 20.65
CA LYS A 726 9.95 32.28 21.09
C LYS A 726 9.55 31.64 22.42
N PHE A 727 9.59 30.31 22.48
CA PHE A 727 9.30 29.56 23.69
C PHE A 727 10.54 29.46 24.58
N PRO A 728 10.44 29.82 25.88
CA PRO A 728 11.54 29.64 26.82
C PRO A 728 11.54 28.21 27.38
N GLY A 729 12.02 27.24 26.61
CA GLY A 729 12.14 25.84 27.07
C GLY A 729 12.46 24.84 25.97
N ASN A 730 12.57 23.56 26.34
CA ASN A 730 12.80 22.46 25.40
C ASN A 730 11.48 21.92 24.83
N ILE A 731 11.57 21.07 23.81
CA ILE A 731 10.38 20.48 23.17
C ILE A 731 9.53 19.62 24.13
N TYR A 732 10.16 18.99 25.12
CA TYR A 732 9.45 18.24 26.16
C TYR A 732 8.60 19.12 27.07
N ASP A 733 9.07 20.34 27.38
CA ASP A 733 8.31 21.30 28.18
C ASP A 733 7.13 21.85 27.38
N TYR A 734 7.34 22.07 26.08
CA TYR A 734 6.25 22.42 25.17
C TYR A 734 5.20 21.30 25.04
N LYS A 735 5.60 20.03 24.97
CA LYS A 735 4.66 18.89 24.96
C LYS A 735 3.80 18.87 26.23
N LYS A 736 4.40 19.11 27.40
CA LYS A 736 3.65 19.21 28.66
C LYS A 736 2.68 20.39 28.64
N HIS A 737 3.12 21.55 28.17
CA HIS A 737 2.27 22.73 28.02
C HIS A 737 1.06 22.46 27.12
N ILE A 738 1.25 21.78 25.99
CA ILE A 738 0.13 21.37 25.12
C ILE A 738 -0.80 20.41 25.84
N LEU A 739 -0.27 19.38 26.49
CA LEU A 739 -1.10 18.38 27.20
C LEU A 739 -1.92 19.04 28.32
N GLU A 740 -1.32 19.93 29.09
CA GLU A 740 -2.03 20.72 30.12
C GLU A 740 -3.10 21.62 29.51
N SER A 741 -2.81 22.30 28.39
CA SER A 741 -3.79 23.12 27.69
C SER A 741 -4.95 22.29 27.12
N ALA A 742 -4.70 21.08 26.63
CA ALA A 742 -5.69 20.15 26.10
C ALA A 742 -6.55 19.55 27.22
N ASP A 743 -5.95 19.28 28.38
CA ASP A 743 -6.64 18.86 29.61
C ASP A 743 -7.56 19.98 30.15
N ILE A 744 -7.10 21.23 30.12
CA ILE A 744 -7.87 22.43 30.53
C ILE A 744 -9.01 22.74 29.54
N ALA A 745 -8.79 22.54 28.24
CA ALA A 745 -9.82 22.64 27.21
C ALA A 745 -10.90 21.54 27.30
N GLY A 746 -10.76 20.59 28.23
CA GLY A 746 -11.78 19.57 28.53
C GLY A 746 -11.74 18.34 27.62
N VAL A 747 -10.72 18.20 26.76
CA VAL A 747 -10.57 17.08 25.82
C VAL A 747 -10.28 15.76 26.54
N VAL A 748 -9.73 15.82 27.75
CA VAL A 748 -9.27 14.62 28.49
C VAL A 748 -10.03 14.35 29.79
N ARG A 749 -10.65 15.36 30.41
CA ARG A 749 -11.25 15.22 31.76
C ARG A 749 -12.76 14.94 31.81
N LYS A 750 -13.44 14.79 30.67
CA LYS A 750 -14.88 14.48 30.61
C LYS A 750 -15.22 13.14 29.93
N HIS A 751 -14.44 12.11 30.24
CA HIS A 751 -14.87 10.72 30.06
C HIS A 751 -14.75 9.98 31.40
#